data_AF-A0A7C2RE90-F1
#
_entry.id   AF-A0A7C2RE90-F1
#
_cell.length_a   1.000
_cell.length_b   1.000
_cell.length_c   1.000
_cell.angle_alpha   90.00
_cell.angle_beta   90.00
_cell.angle_gamma   90.00
#
_symmetry.space_group_name_H-M   'P 1'
#
loop_
_entity.id
_entity.type
_entity.pdbx_description
1 polymer ?
#
loop_
_entity_poly.entity_id
_entity_poly.type
_entity_poly.pdbx_seq_one_letter_code
_entity_poly.pdbx_strand_id
1 'polypeptide(L)'
;MPTAYTGATGSKQVLEQGLAQPLALASGDFDEDGVPDLVCGYAGPDGGILTLYRGNIDSIWLSQEKQKAKGKGQKAKVRSNDQQLTTNDAFRVPARVFEVPEAPEFLGTGDFDADGHLDVLAAARGSNRLYWFPGDGQGGFDPVEEIELPGAVTALVTGGMNRRDGLMDVVVGIIGPDGPELLVFEWLEGEPKVFALPAEATALALGQLDEDYRLDLAVAAGRELLILYGRDRMISDFGFRNADFEAEESEVRSIRHPPSAIRHQYSFPFVITSLALGDFIWEEEHRTEIALLADDGVIHILSKTNRFEAVQRVHGVIAGAHRGTPVQPEPDATAVRASVSGRPQLVRAKVSSLPTDDLVVVDATKHQLHILTTDAAQGTNNKEQITNNAVVSLDTNGPPAAVLPMRLNADALSDLVILKQGQNKPTVVLTAPVATFTVSNTNDSGPGSLRQAILDANANPGADSIVFNIPGTGPHTISPTSALPTITDPVIIDGTAQPGYDGSPVIELDGSEAGLVSGLRIAAGHSTVRGLVINRFGGDGIELVTNGGNIIEGNFIGTDVTGTADLGNAGSGVFINASPGNAIGGTTLEATNVISGNDEHGVFISGSGATGNQVQGNFIGVGAKSWPLTAQSVYNAHHDPSTGIPLTAVGGSFKSSLSHPVRLDLNHPPTSVGGIRWIVRSSEGRLDVNDPPTPVGGIYD
;
A
#
# COMPACT_ATOMS: atom_id res chain seq x y z
N MET A 1 -14.95 -8.51 15.83
CA MET A 1 -14.10 -9.70 15.60
C MET A 1 -14.55 -10.84 16.52
N PRO A 2 -15.22 -11.87 15.97
CA PRO A 2 -15.33 -13.17 16.63
C PRO A 2 -13.93 -13.80 16.74
N THR A 3 -13.65 -14.57 17.80
CA THR A 3 -12.31 -15.14 18.06
C THR A 3 -12.41 -16.63 18.26
N ALA A 4 -12.38 -17.34 17.15
CA ALA A 4 -12.11 -18.76 17.12
C ALA A 4 -10.70 -18.94 16.58
N TYR A 5 -9.95 -19.88 17.16
CA TYR A 5 -8.58 -20.17 16.76
C TYR A 5 -8.43 -21.63 16.34
N THR A 6 -7.57 -21.87 15.35
CA THR A 6 -7.15 -23.20 14.88
C THR A 6 -5.63 -23.30 14.84
N GLY A 7 -5.06 -24.40 15.31
CA GLY A 7 -3.59 -24.58 15.40
C GLY A 7 -3.19 -25.33 16.67
N ALA A 8 -1.96 -25.11 17.14
CA ALA A 8 -1.40 -25.75 18.33
C ALA A 8 -2.28 -25.52 19.57
N THR A 9 -2.60 -26.59 20.30
CA THR A 9 -3.60 -26.55 21.38
C THR A 9 -3.18 -25.67 22.56
N GLY A 10 -1.88 -25.65 22.92
CA GLY A 10 -1.35 -24.84 24.01
C GLY A 10 -1.46 -23.34 23.71
N SER A 11 -0.85 -22.89 22.62
CA SER A 11 -0.87 -21.48 22.20
C SER A 11 -2.29 -20.96 21.93
N LYS A 12 -3.16 -21.80 21.35
CA LYS A 12 -4.60 -21.51 21.24
C LYS A 12 -5.24 -21.24 22.61
N GLN A 13 -5.03 -22.11 23.60
CA GLN A 13 -5.61 -21.92 24.94
C GLN A 13 -5.09 -20.66 25.62
N VAL A 14 -3.81 -20.32 25.44
CA VAL A 14 -3.20 -19.07 25.94
C VAL A 14 -3.91 -17.84 25.35
N LEU A 15 -4.19 -17.86 24.04
CA LEU A 15 -4.93 -16.79 23.37
C LEU A 15 -6.38 -16.70 23.87
N GLU A 16 -7.10 -17.82 23.93
CA GLU A 16 -8.51 -17.91 24.35
C GLU A 16 -8.72 -17.52 25.83
N GLN A 17 -7.73 -17.79 26.69
CA GLN A 17 -7.77 -17.43 28.12
C GLN A 17 -7.30 -16.00 28.40
N GLY A 18 -6.88 -15.24 27.38
CA GLY A 18 -6.40 -13.87 27.60
C GLY A 18 -5.01 -13.80 28.23
N LEU A 19 -4.20 -14.85 28.12
CA LEU A 19 -2.89 -14.97 28.79
C LEU A 19 -1.70 -14.52 27.93
N ALA A 20 -1.88 -14.40 26.62
CA ALA A 20 -0.88 -13.83 25.72
C ALA A 20 -0.69 -12.31 25.96
N GLN A 21 0.51 -11.80 25.71
CA GLN A 21 0.81 -10.37 25.72
C GLN A 21 0.99 -9.89 24.28
N PRO A 22 0.16 -8.96 23.76
CA PRO A 22 0.30 -8.47 22.39
C PRO A 22 1.56 -7.62 22.21
N LEU A 23 2.22 -7.76 21.06
CA LEU A 23 3.52 -7.13 20.78
C LEU A 23 3.57 -6.39 19.44
N ALA A 24 3.21 -7.06 18.34
CA ALA A 24 3.47 -6.57 17.00
C ALA A 24 2.33 -6.91 16.03
N LEU A 25 2.25 -6.13 14.95
CA LEU A 25 1.31 -6.30 13.86
C LEU A 25 2.08 -6.22 12.54
N ALA A 26 1.68 -7.05 11.58
CA ALA A 26 2.09 -6.93 10.18
C ALA A 26 0.92 -7.38 9.28
N SER A 27 1.03 -7.08 7.99
CA SER A 27 0.03 -7.46 7.00
C SER A 27 0.69 -7.90 5.70
N GLY A 28 0.00 -8.77 4.98
CA GLY A 28 0.34 -9.32 3.69
C GLY A 28 -0.85 -10.15 3.20
N ASP A 29 -0.97 -10.35 1.91
CA ASP A 29 -1.96 -11.26 1.32
C ASP A 29 -1.36 -12.68 1.25
N PHE A 30 -1.53 -13.47 2.32
CA PHE A 30 -0.88 -14.78 2.45
C PHE A 30 -1.67 -15.92 1.82
N ASP A 31 -2.96 -15.71 1.53
CA ASP A 31 -3.80 -16.66 0.80
C ASP A 31 -4.12 -16.26 -0.65
N GLU A 32 -3.42 -15.23 -1.15
CA GLU A 32 -3.46 -14.72 -2.51
C GLU A 32 -4.87 -14.39 -3.01
N ASP A 33 -5.75 -14.02 -2.08
CA ASP A 33 -7.14 -13.66 -2.38
C ASP A 33 -7.30 -12.18 -2.74
N GLY A 34 -6.18 -11.43 -2.76
CA GLY A 34 -6.05 -10.02 -3.09
C GLY A 34 -6.52 -9.07 -2.00
N VAL A 35 -6.82 -9.60 -0.80
CA VAL A 35 -7.14 -8.83 0.38
C VAL A 35 -6.01 -8.99 1.39
N PRO A 36 -5.49 -7.89 1.96
CA PRO A 36 -4.47 -8.00 2.98
C PRO A 36 -4.98 -8.77 4.21
N ASP A 37 -4.29 -9.85 4.58
CA ASP A 37 -4.45 -10.54 5.84
C ASP A 37 -3.70 -9.81 6.96
N LEU A 38 -3.98 -10.21 8.19
CA LEU A 38 -3.36 -9.66 9.39
C LEU A 38 -2.59 -10.74 10.16
N VAL A 39 -1.31 -10.46 10.41
CA VAL A 39 -0.45 -11.23 11.32
C VAL A 39 -0.31 -10.45 12.63
N CYS A 40 -0.59 -11.12 13.75
CA CYS A 40 -0.39 -10.56 15.10
C CYS A 40 0.65 -11.38 15.86
N GLY A 41 1.59 -10.69 16.50
CA GLY A 41 2.61 -11.28 17.37
C GLY A 41 2.29 -11.11 18.84
N TYR A 42 2.48 -12.18 19.63
CA TYR A 42 2.27 -12.19 21.06
C TYR A 42 3.40 -12.91 21.81
N ALA A 43 3.71 -12.47 23.03
CA ALA A 43 4.43 -13.30 23.99
C ALA A 43 3.45 -14.21 24.74
N GLY A 44 3.72 -15.52 24.71
CA GLY A 44 3.09 -16.52 25.55
C GLY A 44 3.96 -16.92 26.74
N PRO A 45 3.45 -17.77 27.65
CA PRO A 45 4.22 -18.29 28.79
C PRO A 45 5.45 -19.13 28.39
N ASP A 46 5.35 -19.84 27.26
CA ASP A 46 6.31 -20.86 26.83
C ASP A 46 7.09 -20.46 25.55
N GLY A 47 6.92 -19.23 25.06
CA GLY A 47 7.50 -18.76 23.79
C GLY A 47 6.67 -17.66 23.15
N GLY A 48 6.90 -17.40 21.87
CA GLY A 48 6.09 -16.50 21.05
C GLY A 48 4.92 -17.19 20.37
N ILE A 49 3.91 -16.41 19.99
CA ILE A 49 2.73 -16.87 19.27
C ILE A 49 2.49 -15.90 18.10
N LEU A 50 2.24 -16.45 16.92
CA LEU A 50 1.69 -15.72 15.78
C LEU A 50 0.25 -16.14 15.55
N THR A 51 -0.59 -15.17 15.18
CA THR A 51 -1.91 -15.47 14.64
C THR A 51 -2.09 -14.84 13.27
N LEU A 52 -2.64 -15.60 12.33
CA LEU A 52 -3.01 -15.12 11.01
C LEU A 52 -4.54 -15.03 10.90
N TYR A 53 -5.04 -13.81 10.70
CA TYR A 53 -6.43 -13.51 10.40
C TYR A 53 -6.55 -13.24 8.91
N ARG A 54 -7.26 -14.11 8.20
CA ARG A 54 -7.43 -13.94 6.75
C ARG A 54 -8.36 -12.78 6.44
N GLY A 55 -8.01 -11.95 5.47
CA GLY A 55 -8.81 -10.86 4.96
C GLY A 55 -10.17 -11.36 4.50
N ASN A 56 -11.20 -10.54 4.69
CA ASN A 56 -12.51 -10.85 4.17
C ASN A 56 -12.77 -10.03 2.90
N ILE A 57 -12.63 -10.66 1.74
CA ILE A 57 -12.93 -10.03 0.44
C ILE A 57 -14.31 -9.36 0.39
N ASP A 58 -15.30 -9.92 1.11
CA ASP A 58 -16.66 -9.36 1.17
C ASP A 58 -16.76 -8.01 1.90
N SER A 59 -15.76 -7.64 2.72
CA SER A 59 -15.74 -6.34 3.41
C SER A 59 -15.33 -5.20 2.47
N ILE A 60 -14.58 -5.52 1.41
CA ILE A 60 -14.16 -4.57 0.36
C ILE A 60 -15.13 -4.64 -0.84
N TRP A 61 -15.39 -5.86 -1.32
CA TRP A 61 -16.26 -6.16 -2.47
C TRP A 61 -17.36 -7.14 -2.07
N LEU A 62 -18.60 -6.66 -1.96
CA LEU A 62 -19.74 -7.54 -1.69
C LEU A 62 -19.89 -8.61 -2.78
N SER A 63 -19.72 -9.89 -2.45
CA SER A 63 -19.80 -10.99 -3.43
C SER A 63 -21.10 -11.03 -4.22
N GLN A 64 -21.00 -11.52 -5.47
CA GLN A 64 -22.10 -11.63 -6.43
C GLN A 64 -23.30 -12.43 -5.88
N GLU A 65 -23.06 -13.51 -5.12
CA GLU A 65 -24.14 -14.29 -4.48
C GLU A 65 -24.87 -13.48 -3.39
N LYS A 66 -24.14 -12.63 -2.63
CA LYS A 66 -24.71 -11.77 -1.59
C LYS A 66 -25.45 -10.57 -2.18
N GLN A 67 -24.97 -10.00 -3.28
CA GLN A 67 -25.69 -8.96 -4.01
C GLN A 67 -27.02 -9.47 -4.59
N LYS A 68 -27.02 -10.70 -5.15
CA LYS A 68 -28.24 -11.40 -5.62
C LYS A 68 -29.24 -11.67 -4.48
N ALA A 69 -28.75 -11.97 -3.27
CA ALA A 69 -29.58 -12.17 -2.08
C ALA A 69 -30.15 -10.85 -1.53
N LYS A 70 -29.35 -9.77 -1.52
CA LYS A 70 -29.74 -8.41 -1.12
C LYS A 70 -30.84 -7.86 -2.04
N GLY A 71 -30.71 -8.02 -3.36
CA GLY A 71 -31.73 -7.61 -4.33
C GLY A 71 -33.05 -8.41 -4.26
N LYS A 72 -33.05 -9.60 -3.65
CA LYS A 72 -34.23 -10.47 -3.50
C LYS A 72 -34.83 -10.49 -2.09
N GLY A 73 -34.29 -9.73 -1.14
CA GLY A 73 -34.72 -9.75 0.27
C GLY A 73 -34.52 -11.11 0.96
N GLN A 74 -33.63 -11.95 0.45
CA GLN A 74 -33.33 -13.27 0.99
C GLN A 74 -32.07 -13.22 1.86
N LYS A 75 -32.07 -13.90 3.02
CA LYS A 75 -30.85 -14.08 3.82
C LYS A 75 -29.88 -14.96 3.01
N ALA A 76 -28.72 -14.42 2.64
CA ALA A 76 -27.69 -15.16 1.92
C ALA A 76 -27.32 -16.44 2.68
N LYS A 77 -27.40 -17.60 2.01
CA LYS A 77 -26.94 -18.88 2.55
C LYS A 77 -25.43 -18.97 2.33
N VAL A 78 -24.66 -18.84 3.41
CA VAL A 78 -23.20 -19.01 3.43
C VAL A 78 -22.85 -20.42 2.91
N ARG A 79 -22.03 -20.51 1.86
CA ARG A 79 -21.38 -21.77 1.47
C ARG A 79 -20.24 -22.06 2.45
N SER A 80 -20.27 -23.30 2.96
CA SER A 80 -19.20 -24.05 3.65
C SER A 80 -18.55 -23.46 4.92
N ASN A 81 -18.75 -24.21 6.01
CA ASN A 81 -17.91 -24.36 7.23
C ASN A 81 -17.55 -23.15 8.11
N ASP A 82 -17.51 -21.93 7.59
CA ASP A 82 -17.25 -20.72 8.40
C ASP A 82 -18.56 -20.19 9.00
N GLN A 83 -19.03 -20.88 10.03
CA GLN A 83 -20.14 -20.39 10.84
C GLN A 83 -19.68 -19.11 11.55
N GLN A 84 -20.29 -17.97 11.14
CA GLN A 84 -20.29 -16.65 11.80
C GLN A 84 -19.51 -15.52 11.11
N LEU A 85 -19.57 -15.41 9.79
CA LEU A 85 -19.20 -14.19 9.06
C LEU A 85 -20.45 -13.34 8.75
N THR A 86 -20.51 -12.12 9.29
CA THR A 86 -21.40 -11.09 8.73
C THR A 86 -20.67 -10.41 7.56
N THR A 87 -21.40 -9.77 6.64
CA THR A 87 -20.81 -9.12 5.45
C THR A 87 -19.86 -7.96 5.77
N ASN A 88 -19.77 -7.56 7.04
CA ASN A 88 -19.04 -6.37 7.47
C ASN A 88 -17.84 -6.69 8.38
N ASP A 89 -17.57 -7.97 8.65
CA ASP A 89 -16.38 -8.33 9.42
C ASP A 89 -15.15 -8.22 8.51
N ALA A 90 -14.12 -7.48 8.94
CA ALA A 90 -12.90 -7.25 8.15
C ALA A 90 -12.06 -8.53 7.93
N PHE A 91 -12.20 -9.51 8.81
CA PHE A 91 -11.41 -10.74 8.78
C PHE A 91 -12.29 -11.98 8.94
N ARG A 92 -11.87 -13.07 8.31
CA ARG A 92 -12.46 -14.41 8.42
C ARG A 92 -12.14 -15.05 9.77
N VAL A 93 -12.97 -16.02 10.14
CA VAL A 93 -12.81 -16.82 11.35
C VAL A 93 -12.96 -18.31 11.01
N PRO A 94 -12.18 -19.20 11.63
CA PRO A 94 -11.18 -18.97 12.69
C PRO A 94 -9.83 -18.41 12.19
N ALA A 95 -9.09 -17.76 13.09
CA ALA A 95 -7.70 -17.37 12.86
C ALA A 95 -6.75 -18.56 13.07
N ARG A 96 -5.70 -18.65 12.26
CA ARG A 96 -4.65 -19.69 12.39
C ARG A 96 -3.63 -19.26 13.44
N VAL A 97 -3.11 -20.23 14.21
CA VAL A 97 -2.13 -20.01 15.28
C VAL A 97 -0.86 -20.79 14.99
N PHE A 98 0.27 -20.10 15.03
CA PHE A 98 1.61 -20.64 14.85
C PHE A 98 2.47 -20.34 16.08
N GLU A 99 3.41 -21.22 16.39
CA GLU A 99 4.32 -21.07 17.51
C GLU A 99 5.64 -20.48 17.03
N VAL A 100 6.19 -19.54 17.79
CA VAL A 100 7.51 -18.95 17.56
C VAL A 100 8.37 -19.27 18.78
N PRO A 101 9.63 -19.68 18.61
CA PRO A 101 10.50 -19.98 19.76
C PRO A 101 10.66 -18.80 20.74
N GLU A 102 10.69 -17.57 20.23
CA GLU A 102 10.78 -16.35 21.03
C GLU A 102 9.64 -15.36 20.74
N ALA A 103 9.42 -14.43 21.67
CA ALA A 103 8.41 -13.40 21.58
C ALA A 103 8.63 -12.47 20.37
N PRO A 104 7.73 -12.45 19.36
CA PRO A 104 7.89 -11.64 18.16
C PRO A 104 7.60 -10.16 18.44
N GLU A 105 8.61 -9.42 18.90
CA GLU A 105 8.55 -7.97 19.08
C GLU A 105 8.65 -7.20 17.76
N PHE A 106 9.25 -7.82 16.75
CA PHE A 106 9.30 -7.31 15.39
C PHE A 106 8.70 -8.31 14.43
N LEU A 107 7.94 -7.80 13.47
CA LEU A 107 7.39 -8.53 12.35
C LEU A 107 7.71 -7.80 11.06
N GLY A 108 8.13 -8.56 10.05
CA GLY A 108 8.25 -8.11 8.67
C GLY A 108 7.54 -9.09 7.75
N THR A 109 7.07 -8.60 6.61
CA THR A 109 6.44 -9.41 5.56
C THR A 109 7.08 -9.11 4.23
N GLY A 110 7.06 -10.09 3.34
CA GLY A 110 7.66 -10.01 2.01
C GLY A 110 7.95 -11.40 1.47
N ASP A 111 8.11 -11.49 0.16
CA ASP A 111 8.67 -12.67 -0.50
C ASP A 111 10.20 -12.61 -0.35
N PHE A 112 10.77 -13.42 0.55
CA PHE A 112 12.19 -13.38 0.91
C PHE A 112 13.03 -14.45 0.20
N ASP A 113 12.40 -15.48 -0.39
CA ASP A 113 13.05 -16.57 -1.13
C ASP A 113 12.75 -16.58 -2.63
N ALA A 114 11.96 -15.62 -3.11
CA ALA A 114 11.58 -15.46 -4.50
C ALA A 114 10.69 -16.59 -5.04
N ASP A 115 9.93 -17.28 -4.17
CA ASP A 115 9.00 -18.32 -4.58
C ASP A 115 7.65 -17.75 -5.08
N GLY A 116 7.41 -16.47 -4.83
CA GLY A 116 6.21 -15.75 -5.22
C GLY A 116 5.13 -15.67 -4.16
N HIS A 117 5.34 -16.29 -3.01
CA HIS A 117 4.45 -16.28 -1.87
C HIS A 117 4.97 -15.29 -0.81
N LEU A 118 4.05 -14.64 -0.09
CA LEU A 118 4.48 -13.76 0.99
C LEU A 118 4.86 -14.56 2.23
N ASP A 119 5.98 -14.19 2.84
CA ASP A 119 6.50 -14.80 4.05
C ASP A 119 6.30 -13.89 5.27
N VAL A 120 6.51 -14.47 6.46
CA VAL A 120 6.63 -13.72 7.71
C VAL A 120 8.03 -13.88 8.27
N LEU A 121 8.64 -12.75 8.65
CA LEU A 121 9.86 -12.71 9.43
C LEU A 121 9.55 -12.18 10.83
N ALA A 122 9.98 -12.90 11.86
CA ALA A 122 9.81 -12.52 13.25
C ALA A 122 11.15 -12.41 13.98
N ALA A 123 11.26 -11.45 14.90
CA ALA A 123 12.43 -11.32 15.76
C ALA A 123 12.06 -10.80 17.15
N ALA A 124 12.82 -11.25 18.15
CA ALA A 124 12.72 -10.73 19.51
C ALA A 124 13.82 -9.71 19.75
N ARG A 125 13.50 -8.61 20.45
CA ARG A 125 14.50 -7.63 20.85
C ARG A 125 15.52 -8.28 21.79
N GLY A 126 16.79 -8.13 21.46
CA GLY A 126 17.90 -8.71 22.21
C GLY A 126 18.23 -10.16 21.83
N SER A 127 17.42 -10.82 20.99
CA SER A 127 17.77 -12.12 20.42
C SER A 127 18.86 -11.99 19.38
N ASN A 128 19.59 -13.06 19.12
CA ASN A 128 20.54 -13.18 18.02
C ASN A 128 20.00 -14.07 16.90
N ARG A 129 18.67 -14.18 16.77
CA ARG A 129 18.00 -14.98 15.75
C ARG A 129 16.90 -14.18 15.05
N LEU A 130 16.72 -14.48 13.78
CA LEU A 130 15.48 -14.24 13.06
C LEU A 130 14.75 -15.57 12.89
N TYR A 131 13.42 -15.52 12.88
CA TYR A 131 12.54 -16.65 12.66
C TYR A 131 11.75 -16.38 11.39
N TRP A 132 12.07 -17.11 10.32
CA TRP A 132 11.45 -16.97 9.00
C TRP A 132 10.41 -18.06 8.79
N PHE A 133 9.22 -17.66 8.35
CA PHE A 133 8.06 -18.50 8.09
C PHE A 133 7.74 -18.38 6.59
N PRO A 134 8.25 -19.30 5.74
CA PRO A 134 7.95 -19.29 4.32
C PRO A 134 6.45 -19.49 4.08
N GLY A 135 5.86 -18.71 3.18
CA GLY A 135 4.44 -18.75 2.85
C GLY A 135 4.07 -19.89 1.90
N ASP A 136 2.87 -20.46 2.05
CA ASP A 136 2.35 -21.49 1.13
C ASP A 136 1.39 -20.94 0.04
N GLY A 137 1.20 -19.60 0.02
CA GLY A 137 0.23 -18.91 -0.84
C GLY A 137 -1.25 -19.25 -0.55
N GLN A 138 -1.54 -20.00 0.51
CA GLN A 138 -2.87 -20.49 0.89
C GLN A 138 -3.23 -20.11 2.34
N GLY A 139 -2.56 -19.10 2.86
CA GLY A 139 -2.71 -18.58 4.22
C GLY A 139 -2.10 -19.51 5.26
N GLY A 140 -1.12 -20.33 4.89
CA GLY A 140 -0.30 -21.15 5.77
C GLY A 140 1.18 -20.81 5.67
N PHE A 141 1.94 -21.41 6.59
CA PHE A 141 3.39 -21.26 6.63
C PHE A 141 4.03 -22.63 6.72
N ASP A 142 5.12 -22.77 5.99
CA ASP A 142 6.03 -23.90 6.08
C ASP A 142 6.79 -23.89 7.43
N PRO A 143 7.53 -24.97 7.75
CA PRO A 143 8.28 -25.04 8.99
C PRO A 143 9.20 -23.84 9.18
N VAL A 144 9.18 -23.24 10.38
CA VAL A 144 10.00 -22.07 10.71
C VAL A 144 11.48 -22.37 10.54
N GLU A 145 12.19 -21.46 9.87
CA GLU A 145 13.64 -21.47 9.72
C GLU A 145 14.28 -20.44 10.66
N GLU A 146 15.41 -20.81 11.25
CA GLU A 146 16.16 -19.94 12.15
C GLU A 146 17.41 -19.40 11.47
N ILE A 147 17.54 -18.08 11.46
CA ILE A 147 18.70 -17.39 10.91
C ILE A 147 19.49 -16.78 12.05
N GLU A 148 20.72 -17.26 12.26
CA GLU A 148 21.60 -16.74 13.31
C GLU A 148 22.22 -15.40 12.88
N LEU A 149 22.18 -14.45 13.80
CA LEU A 149 22.78 -13.13 13.66
C LEU A 149 24.05 -13.01 14.51
N PRO A 150 25.03 -12.20 14.08
CA PRO A 150 26.27 -11.97 14.82
C PRO A 150 26.08 -11.12 16.09
N GLY A 151 24.89 -10.59 16.33
CA GLY A 151 24.60 -9.68 17.44
C GLY A 151 23.13 -9.67 17.83
N ALA A 152 22.83 -8.93 18.90
CA ALA A 152 21.49 -8.84 19.48
C ALA A 152 20.62 -7.84 18.72
N VAL A 153 19.42 -8.24 18.27
CA VAL A 153 18.48 -7.43 17.47
C VAL A 153 17.95 -6.23 18.26
N THR A 154 17.94 -5.06 17.62
CA THR A 154 17.45 -3.79 18.20
C THR A 154 16.41 -3.09 17.34
N ALA A 155 16.36 -3.37 16.04
CA ALA A 155 15.34 -2.90 15.12
C ALA A 155 15.26 -3.82 13.90
N LEU A 156 14.10 -3.85 13.24
CA LEU A 156 13.85 -4.62 12.02
C LEU A 156 12.90 -3.81 11.12
N VAL A 157 13.19 -3.79 9.82
CA VAL A 157 12.24 -3.36 8.78
C VAL A 157 12.45 -4.20 7.54
N THR A 158 11.38 -4.49 6.81
CA THR A 158 11.42 -5.19 5.52
C THR A 158 10.84 -4.27 4.44
N GLY A 159 11.41 -4.33 3.24
CA GLY A 159 11.00 -3.47 2.12
C GLY A 159 12.01 -3.52 0.97
N GLY A 160 11.58 -3.23 -0.26
CA GLY A 160 12.47 -3.19 -1.43
C GLY A 160 13.40 -1.96 -1.41
N MET A 161 14.59 -2.07 -0.84
CA MET A 161 15.53 -0.97 -0.67
C MET A 161 16.48 -0.78 -1.87
N ASN A 162 16.63 -1.77 -2.76
CA ASN A 162 17.66 -1.69 -3.81
C ASN A 162 17.36 -2.33 -5.17
N ARG A 163 16.13 -2.77 -5.49
CA ARG A 163 16.02 -3.79 -6.53
C ARG A 163 15.12 -3.51 -7.73
N ARG A 164 15.65 -3.98 -8.87
CA ARG A 164 14.98 -4.11 -10.17
C ARG A 164 14.30 -5.48 -10.34
N ASP A 165 14.47 -6.40 -9.38
CA ASP A 165 14.01 -7.80 -9.46
C ASP A 165 12.66 -8.07 -8.76
N GLY A 166 12.20 -7.19 -7.87
CA GLY A 166 10.91 -7.30 -7.17
C GLY A 166 10.97 -7.94 -5.77
N LEU A 167 12.13 -8.36 -5.27
CA LEU A 167 12.26 -9.04 -3.98
C LEU A 167 12.35 -8.08 -2.78
N MET A 168 11.91 -8.57 -1.62
CA MET A 168 11.89 -7.80 -0.38
C MET A 168 13.25 -7.87 0.33
N ASP A 169 13.90 -6.73 0.59
CA ASP A 169 15.12 -6.71 1.38
C ASP A 169 14.77 -6.73 2.89
N VAL A 170 15.69 -7.25 3.71
CA VAL A 170 15.56 -7.31 5.17
C VAL A 170 16.65 -6.46 5.82
N VAL A 171 16.26 -5.50 6.66
CA VAL A 171 17.19 -4.61 7.34
C VAL A 171 17.08 -4.78 8.85
N VAL A 172 18.19 -5.11 9.50
CA VAL A 172 18.25 -5.43 10.93
C VAL A 172 19.27 -4.55 11.62
N GLY A 173 18.85 -3.80 12.64
CA GLY A 173 19.77 -3.17 13.60
C GLY A 173 20.19 -4.19 14.65
N ILE A 174 21.49 -4.29 14.94
CA ILE A 174 22.03 -5.19 15.95
C ILE A 174 23.05 -4.51 16.87
N ILE A 175 23.30 -5.12 18.02
CA ILE A 175 24.51 -4.89 18.83
C ILE A 175 25.39 -6.13 18.69
N GLY A 176 26.40 -6.03 17.82
CA GLY A 176 27.41 -7.03 17.58
C GLY A 176 28.59 -6.95 18.57
N PRO A 177 29.59 -7.82 18.41
CA PRO A 177 30.79 -7.83 19.26
C PRO A 177 31.60 -6.52 19.16
N ASP A 178 31.55 -5.86 18.00
CA ASP A 178 32.30 -4.63 17.71
C ASP A 178 31.47 -3.35 17.97
N GLY A 179 30.21 -3.49 18.40
CA GLY A 179 29.31 -2.39 18.72
C GLY A 179 28.00 -2.42 17.92
N PRO A 180 27.26 -1.29 17.91
CA PRO A 180 26.03 -1.16 17.13
C PRO A 180 26.29 -1.21 15.62
N GLU A 181 25.53 -2.03 14.91
CA GLU A 181 25.65 -2.24 13.47
C GLU A 181 24.27 -2.36 12.81
N LEU A 182 24.23 -2.13 11.50
CA LEU A 182 23.09 -2.37 10.64
C LEU A 182 23.46 -3.47 9.63
N LEU A 183 22.64 -4.51 9.57
CA LEU A 183 22.70 -5.57 8.58
C LEU A 183 21.65 -5.31 7.51
N VAL A 184 22.05 -5.38 6.25
CA VAL A 184 21.14 -5.31 5.11
C VAL A 184 21.27 -6.63 4.34
N PHE A 185 20.24 -7.47 4.47
CA PHE A 185 20.10 -8.69 3.71
C PHE A 185 19.36 -8.39 2.42
N GLU A 186 19.98 -8.81 1.34
CA GLU A 186 19.45 -8.76 0.01
C GLU A 186 18.55 -10.00 -0.21
N TRP A 187 18.96 -11.16 0.27
CA TRP A 187 18.13 -12.36 0.42
C TRP A 187 18.52 -13.01 1.74
N LEU A 188 17.60 -13.70 2.41
CA LEU A 188 17.79 -14.16 3.79
C LEU A 188 18.94 -15.18 3.96
N GLU A 189 19.21 -15.99 2.93
CA GLU A 189 20.34 -16.92 2.92
C GLU A 189 21.69 -16.27 2.52
N GLY A 190 21.69 -14.98 2.17
CA GLY A 190 22.85 -14.25 1.68
C GLY A 190 23.67 -13.62 2.80
N GLU A 191 24.94 -13.34 2.50
CA GLU A 191 25.79 -12.55 3.40
C GLU A 191 25.28 -11.10 3.47
N PRO A 192 24.92 -10.60 4.68
CA PRO A 192 24.41 -9.26 4.80
C PRO A 192 25.50 -8.23 4.56
N LYS A 193 25.09 -7.09 4.03
CA LYS A 193 25.93 -5.91 4.02
C LYS A 193 25.90 -5.24 5.40
N VAL A 194 27.06 -5.10 6.01
CA VAL A 194 27.22 -4.51 7.35
C VAL A 194 27.55 -3.02 7.27
N PHE A 195 26.96 -2.22 8.16
CA PHE A 195 27.27 -0.81 8.37
C PHE A 195 27.41 -0.53 9.86
N ALA A 196 28.53 0.07 10.29
CA ALA A 196 28.68 0.51 11.67
C ALA A 196 27.71 1.67 11.98
N LEU A 197 27.09 1.64 13.16
CA LEU A 197 26.20 2.69 13.64
C LEU A 197 26.82 3.45 14.83
N PRO A 198 26.52 4.75 14.97
CA PRO A 198 27.05 5.57 16.08
C PRO A 198 26.40 5.22 17.44
N ALA A 199 25.25 4.56 17.43
CA ALA A 199 24.53 4.08 18.60
C ALA A 199 23.56 2.94 18.18
N GLU A 200 22.94 2.28 19.16
CA GLU A 200 21.86 1.32 18.91
C GLU A 200 20.76 1.93 18.02
N ALA A 201 20.36 1.20 16.97
CA ALA A 201 19.24 1.58 16.14
C ALA A 201 17.94 1.50 16.95
N THR A 202 17.25 2.63 17.11
CA THR A 202 15.98 2.74 17.83
C THR A 202 14.78 2.61 16.91
N ALA A 203 14.90 3.05 15.65
CA ALA A 203 13.87 2.93 14.63
C ALA A 203 14.49 2.90 13.23
N LEU A 204 13.79 2.25 12.31
CA LEU A 204 14.12 2.12 10.89
C LEU A 204 12.85 2.41 10.08
N ALA A 205 12.97 3.08 8.94
CA ALA A 205 11.87 3.15 7.97
C ALA A 205 12.39 3.30 6.55
N LEU A 206 11.61 2.76 5.62
CA LEU A 206 11.87 2.80 4.19
C LEU A 206 10.91 3.77 3.49
N GLY A 207 11.42 4.57 2.56
CA GLY A 207 10.65 5.59 1.86
C GLY A 207 11.48 6.31 0.80
N GLN A 208 10.84 7.01 -0.13
CA GLN A 208 11.53 7.69 -1.23
C GLN A 208 12.07 9.05 -0.75
N LEU A 209 13.36 9.13 -0.39
CA LEU A 209 13.98 10.32 0.20
C LEU A 209 14.81 11.14 -0.81
N ASP A 210 15.17 10.56 -1.97
CA ASP A 210 15.73 11.29 -3.10
C ASP A 210 14.79 11.39 -4.32
N GLU A 211 15.34 11.67 -5.51
CA GLU A 211 14.58 11.78 -6.76
C GLU A 211 14.64 10.48 -7.58
N ASP A 212 15.35 9.47 -7.07
CA ASP A 212 15.37 8.14 -7.64
C ASP A 212 14.11 7.38 -7.20
N TYR A 213 13.80 6.31 -7.92
CA TYR A 213 12.57 5.54 -7.72
C TYR A 213 12.70 4.43 -6.66
N ARG A 214 13.89 4.23 -6.10
CA ARG A 214 14.16 3.20 -5.10
C ARG A 214 13.78 3.72 -3.73
N LEU A 215 13.44 2.81 -2.83
CA LEU A 215 13.24 3.18 -1.44
C LEU A 215 14.60 3.38 -0.77
N ASP A 216 14.70 4.47 -0.03
CA ASP A 216 15.81 4.80 0.82
C ASP A 216 15.51 4.39 2.25
N LEU A 217 16.55 4.20 3.05
CA LEU A 217 16.44 3.86 4.46
C LEU A 217 16.83 5.03 5.35
N ALA A 218 15.92 5.40 6.24
CA ALA A 218 16.17 6.25 7.39
C ALA A 218 16.45 5.40 8.63
N VAL A 219 17.55 5.70 9.33
CA VAL A 219 17.98 5.01 10.54
C VAL A 219 18.09 6.01 11.68
N ALA A 220 17.32 5.83 12.74
CA ALA A 220 17.51 6.53 14.01
C ALA A 220 18.48 5.74 14.89
N ALA A 221 19.61 6.33 15.24
CA ALA A 221 20.62 5.74 16.11
C ALA A 221 21.04 6.75 17.19
N GLY A 222 20.40 6.66 18.36
CA GLY A 222 20.65 7.59 19.45
C GLY A 222 20.25 9.02 19.08
N ARG A 223 21.22 9.92 18.91
CA ARG A 223 20.99 11.32 18.50
C ARG A 223 21.20 11.56 17.00
N GLU A 224 21.50 10.51 16.26
CA GLU A 224 21.87 10.58 14.85
C GLU A 224 20.73 10.02 13.99
N LEU A 225 20.41 10.72 12.91
CA LEU A 225 19.63 10.20 11.80
C LEU A 225 20.59 9.92 10.63
N LEU A 226 20.62 8.67 10.16
CA LEU A 226 21.43 8.25 9.02
C LEU A 226 20.53 7.95 7.83
N ILE A 227 20.89 8.45 6.65
CA ILE A 227 20.19 8.15 5.39
C ILE A 227 21.08 7.27 4.51
N LEU A 228 20.57 6.09 4.18
CA LEU A 228 21.16 5.15 3.24
C LEU A 228 20.28 5.14 1.99
N TYR A 229 20.79 5.71 0.91
CA TYR A 229 20.06 5.72 -0.36
C TYR A 229 20.08 4.35 -1.03
N GLY A 230 18.94 3.99 -1.62
CA GLY A 230 18.85 2.88 -2.56
C GLY A 230 19.81 3.09 -3.74
N ARG A 231 20.37 2.02 -4.29
CA ARG A 231 21.29 2.04 -5.44
C ARG A 231 20.96 0.92 -6.41
N ASP A 232 21.26 1.16 -7.68
CA ASP A 232 21.67 0.09 -8.59
C ASP A 232 23.00 -0.50 -8.10
N ARG A 233 22.95 -1.61 -7.39
CA ARG A 233 23.96 -2.62 -7.65
C ARG A 233 23.54 -3.28 -8.95
N MET A 234 24.29 -3.05 -10.02
CA MET A 234 24.34 -4.04 -11.09
C MET A 234 24.65 -5.37 -10.43
N ILE A 235 23.69 -6.31 -10.53
CA ILE A 235 23.88 -7.75 -10.58
C ILE A 235 25.20 -8.19 -9.96
N SER A 236 25.16 -8.64 -8.72
CA SER A 236 26.21 -9.51 -8.21
C SER A 236 26.38 -10.70 -9.16
N ASP A 237 27.43 -10.65 -9.97
CA ASP A 237 28.21 -11.79 -10.47
C ASP A 237 27.49 -12.99 -11.14
N PHE A 238 26.30 -12.84 -11.70
CA PHE A 238 25.76 -13.83 -12.64
C PHE A 238 26.43 -13.71 -14.03
N GLY A 239 27.67 -14.18 -14.12
CA GLY A 239 28.23 -14.99 -15.24
C GLY A 239 28.20 -14.52 -16.70
N PHE A 240 27.52 -13.44 -17.11
CA PHE A 240 27.43 -13.05 -18.51
C PHE A 240 28.59 -12.13 -18.92
N ARG A 241 29.78 -12.73 -19.08
CA ARG A 241 30.93 -12.11 -19.77
C ARG A 241 30.64 -11.99 -21.28
N ASN A 242 30.01 -10.89 -21.70
CA ASN A 242 30.00 -10.51 -23.11
C ASN A 242 31.09 -9.46 -23.39
N ALA A 243 32.00 -9.81 -24.30
CA ALA A 243 33.20 -9.04 -24.65
C ALA A 243 32.92 -7.67 -25.33
N ASP A 244 31.67 -7.38 -25.68
CA ASP A 244 31.29 -6.14 -26.38
C ASP A 244 31.15 -4.93 -25.43
N PHE A 245 31.21 -5.14 -24.11
CA PHE A 245 31.10 -4.07 -23.10
C PHE A 245 32.44 -3.42 -22.70
N GLU A 246 33.58 -3.91 -23.20
CA GLU A 246 34.90 -3.40 -22.79
C GLU A 246 35.24 -2.00 -23.36
N ALA A 247 34.52 -1.54 -24.40
CA ALA A 247 34.81 -0.25 -25.04
C ALA A 247 34.21 0.96 -24.29
N GLU A 248 33.01 0.82 -23.70
CA GLU A 248 32.36 1.88 -22.91
C GLU A 248 32.90 2.00 -21.47
N GLU A 249 33.55 0.94 -20.97
CA GLU A 249 34.12 0.88 -19.61
C GLU A 249 35.27 1.89 -19.38
N SER A 250 35.84 2.46 -20.45
CA SER A 250 36.96 3.40 -20.37
C SER A 250 36.56 4.86 -20.14
N GLU A 251 35.33 5.27 -20.51
CA GLU A 251 34.83 6.64 -20.31
C GLU A 251 34.06 6.79 -18.98
N VAL A 252 33.41 5.71 -18.51
CA VAL A 252 32.65 5.66 -17.24
C VAL A 252 33.56 5.61 -15.99
N ARG A 253 34.84 5.24 -16.13
CA ARG A 253 35.83 5.22 -15.03
C ARG A 253 36.18 6.61 -14.45
N SER A 254 35.74 7.69 -15.08
CA SER A 254 36.00 9.07 -14.61
C SER A 254 34.99 9.58 -13.57
N ILE A 255 33.88 8.86 -13.35
CA ILE A 255 32.86 9.18 -12.34
C ILE A 255 32.80 8.04 -11.31
N ARG A 256 33.91 7.79 -10.60
CA ARG A 256 33.95 6.82 -9.50
C ARG A 256 33.14 7.35 -8.30
N HIS A 257 31.90 6.92 -8.14
CA HIS A 257 31.19 7.06 -6.87
C HIS A 257 31.43 5.81 -6.00
N PRO A 258 31.94 5.95 -4.76
CA PRO A 258 32.26 4.81 -3.88
C PRO A 258 30.99 4.05 -3.46
N PRO A 259 31.08 2.77 -3.02
CA PRO A 259 29.93 1.89 -2.70
C PRO A 259 28.99 2.44 -1.62
N SER A 260 27.77 1.90 -1.53
CA SER A 260 27.22 1.41 -0.25
C SER A 260 27.49 2.23 1.01
N ALA A 261 27.25 3.54 1.07
CA ALA A 261 27.70 4.36 2.21
C ALA A 261 26.52 5.17 2.77
N ILE A 262 26.47 5.26 4.11
CA ILE A 262 25.76 6.31 4.82
C ILE A 262 26.18 7.62 4.17
N ARG A 263 25.25 8.27 3.45
CA ARG A 263 25.57 9.49 2.69
C ARG A 263 25.30 10.75 3.48
N HIS A 264 24.31 10.69 4.35
CA HIS A 264 23.99 11.78 5.27
C HIS A 264 23.83 11.25 6.68
N GLN A 265 24.38 12.02 7.60
CA GLN A 265 24.25 11.83 9.02
C GLN A 265 23.88 13.19 9.61
N TYR A 266 22.76 13.24 10.32
CA TYR A 266 22.25 14.44 10.96
C TYR A 266 22.25 14.23 12.48
N SER A 267 22.93 15.11 13.19
CA SER A 267 23.00 15.09 14.66
C SER A 267 21.97 16.04 15.26
N PHE A 268 21.25 15.56 16.26
CA PHE A 268 20.22 16.32 16.97
C PHE A 268 20.59 16.54 18.45
N PRO A 269 20.06 17.59 19.11
CA PRO A 269 20.28 17.83 20.54
C PRO A 269 19.44 16.90 21.45
N PHE A 270 18.63 16.03 20.88
CA PHE A 270 17.72 15.09 21.54
C PHE A 270 17.96 13.67 21.04
N VAL A 271 17.48 12.67 21.79
CA VAL A 271 17.54 11.27 21.35
C VAL A 271 16.31 10.97 20.50
N ILE A 272 16.49 10.35 19.34
CA ILE A 272 15.42 9.91 18.46
C ILE A 272 14.91 8.55 18.96
N THR A 273 13.63 8.48 19.29
CA THR A 273 13.01 7.29 19.89
C THR A 273 12.11 6.52 18.93
N SER A 274 11.56 7.21 17.92
CA SER A 274 10.77 6.64 16.83
C SER A 274 10.92 7.52 15.60
N LEU A 275 10.72 6.95 14.41
CA LEU A 275 10.65 7.70 13.16
C LEU A 275 9.54 7.14 12.26
N ALA A 276 8.99 7.98 11.39
CA ALA A 276 8.09 7.58 10.31
C ALA A 276 8.40 8.39 9.05
N LEU A 277 8.20 7.79 7.89
CA LEU A 277 8.31 8.45 6.58
C LEU A 277 6.93 8.59 5.96
N GLY A 278 6.65 9.71 5.30
CA GLY A 278 5.36 9.99 4.66
C GLY A 278 5.31 11.41 4.11
N ASP A 279 4.28 11.69 3.33
CA ASP A 279 3.94 13.03 2.83
C ASP A 279 3.11 13.74 3.92
N PHE A 280 3.79 14.28 4.93
CA PHE A 280 3.15 14.86 6.10
C PHE A 280 2.93 16.37 5.95
N ILE A 281 3.58 17.01 4.99
CA ILE A 281 3.48 18.45 4.75
C ILE A 281 3.03 18.66 3.32
N TRP A 282 1.87 19.28 3.15
CA TRP A 282 1.37 19.54 1.81
C TRP A 282 2.33 20.43 1.02
N GLU A 283 2.76 19.92 -0.13
CA GLU A 283 3.45 20.65 -1.18
C GLU A 283 3.06 20.08 -2.55
N GLU A 284 3.17 20.90 -3.61
CA GLU A 284 2.72 20.51 -4.96
C GLU A 284 3.41 19.23 -5.50
N GLU A 285 4.60 18.90 -5.00
CA GLU A 285 5.37 17.73 -5.43
C GLU A 285 5.14 16.48 -4.56
N HIS A 286 4.39 16.58 -3.44
CA HIS A 286 4.10 15.47 -2.52
C HIS A 286 5.35 14.64 -2.15
N ARG A 287 6.46 15.31 -1.78
CA ARG A 287 7.70 14.59 -1.46
C ARG A 287 7.60 13.95 -0.08
N THR A 288 8.38 12.89 0.14
CA THR A 288 8.41 12.20 1.44
C THR A 288 9.20 13.02 2.45
N GLU A 289 8.59 13.31 3.60
CA GLU A 289 9.23 13.85 4.78
C GLU A 289 9.64 12.77 5.80
N ILE A 290 10.48 13.19 6.75
CA ILE A 290 10.89 12.38 7.90
C ILE A 290 10.30 12.97 9.17
N ALA A 291 9.40 12.24 9.82
CA ALA A 291 8.92 12.55 11.16
C ALA A 291 9.80 11.85 12.21
N LEU A 292 10.32 12.60 13.17
CA LEU A 292 11.15 12.11 14.27
C LEU A 292 10.48 12.39 15.61
N LEU A 293 10.38 11.38 16.48
CA LEU A 293 9.95 11.54 17.86
C LEU A 293 11.16 11.65 18.80
N ALA A 294 11.30 12.78 19.45
CA ALA A 294 12.33 13.02 20.45
C ALA A 294 11.98 12.36 21.80
N ASP A 295 13.00 12.14 22.64
CA ASP A 295 12.87 11.58 24.00
C ASP A 295 12.10 12.49 24.98
N ASP A 296 11.96 13.77 24.66
CA ASP A 296 11.09 14.71 25.37
C ASP A 296 9.62 14.69 24.90
N GLY A 297 9.30 13.84 23.90
CA GLY A 297 7.96 13.68 23.34
C GLY A 297 7.58 14.71 22.27
N VAL A 298 8.52 15.53 21.79
CA VAL A 298 8.31 16.46 20.67
C VAL A 298 8.49 15.75 19.33
N ILE A 299 7.64 16.08 18.36
CA ILE A 299 7.75 15.58 16.99
C ILE A 299 8.38 16.65 16.08
N HIS A 300 9.40 16.25 15.33
CA HIS A 300 10.10 17.07 14.36
C HIS A 300 9.83 16.52 12.96
N ILE A 301 9.39 17.36 12.02
CA ILE A 301 9.23 16.96 10.61
C ILE A 301 10.33 17.63 9.78
N LEU A 302 11.09 16.81 9.06
CA LEU A 302 12.17 17.24 8.19
C LEU A 302 11.68 17.20 6.74
N SER A 303 11.72 18.34 6.06
CA SER A 303 11.38 18.45 4.63
C SER A 303 12.63 18.75 3.79
N LYS A 304 12.58 18.35 2.52
CA LYS A 304 13.70 18.37 1.56
C LYS A 304 13.99 19.75 0.96
N THR A 305 13.28 20.81 1.34
CA THR A 305 13.41 22.14 0.71
C THR A 305 14.83 22.75 0.91
N ASN A 306 15.75 22.36 0.00
CA ASN A 306 17.16 22.72 -0.18
C ASN A 306 18.22 22.16 0.80
N ARG A 307 18.34 20.82 0.87
CA ARG A 307 19.07 20.04 1.90
C ARG A 307 18.19 19.99 3.16
N PHE A 308 18.26 18.92 3.95
CA PHE A 308 17.50 18.74 5.20
C PHE A 308 17.86 19.78 6.30
N GLU A 309 17.96 21.06 5.94
CA GLU A 309 18.29 22.22 6.77
C GLU A 309 17.01 22.89 7.33
N ALA A 310 15.84 22.68 6.69
CA ALA A 310 14.55 23.17 7.17
C ALA A 310 13.88 22.14 8.11
N VAL A 311 14.13 22.27 9.42
CA VAL A 311 13.41 21.51 10.45
C VAL A 311 12.12 22.25 10.80
N GLN A 312 10.97 21.72 10.39
CA GLN A 312 9.68 22.22 10.86
C GLN A 312 9.29 21.51 12.18
N ARG A 313 8.82 22.30 13.15
CA ARG A 313 8.32 21.77 14.43
C ARG A 313 6.81 21.61 14.37
N VAL A 314 6.37 20.36 14.28
CA VAL A 314 4.96 20.01 14.44
C VAL A 314 4.73 19.78 15.93
N HIS A 315 3.98 20.68 16.57
CA HIS A 315 3.68 20.57 18.01
C HIS A 315 2.65 19.45 18.27
N GLY A 316 3.10 18.20 18.29
CA GLY A 316 2.44 17.11 19.01
C GLY A 316 3.20 16.87 20.31
N VAL A 317 2.81 17.53 21.41
CA VAL A 317 3.46 17.32 22.71
C VAL A 317 2.78 16.18 23.43
N ILE A 318 3.43 15.02 23.51
CA ILE A 318 3.01 13.96 24.44
C ILE A 318 3.51 14.36 25.84
N ALA A 319 2.72 15.18 26.56
CA ALA A 319 3.08 15.55 27.93
C ALA A 319 3.13 14.28 28.81
N GLY A 320 4.32 13.80 29.16
CA GLY A 320 4.49 12.57 29.95
C GLY A 320 5.93 12.21 30.35
N ALA A 321 6.96 12.58 29.56
CA ALA A 321 8.34 12.32 29.96
C ALA A 321 8.81 13.36 31.00
N HIS A 322 9.16 12.86 32.19
CA HIS A 322 9.50 13.61 33.40
C HIS A 322 10.32 14.90 33.19
N ARG A 323 9.73 16.07 33.51
CA ARG A 323 10.51 17.20 34.03
C ARG A 323 10.91 16.87 35.48
N GLY A 324 12.04 16.22 35.64
CA GLY A 324 12.70 16.02 36.92
C GLY A 324 14.17 16.41 36.82
N THR A 325 14.62 17.26 37.73
CA THR A 325 15.99 17.80 37.87
C THR A 325 17.12 16.77 37.71
N PRO A 326 18.30 17.17 37.21
CA PRO A 326 19.43 16.26 37.01
C PRO A 326 20.00 15.80 38.35
N VAL A 327 19.92 14.49 38.63
CA VAL A 327 20.66 13.84 39.71
C VAL A 327 21.72 12.94 39.07
N GLN A 328 22.95 13.06 39.57
CA GLN A 328 24.13 12.33 39.11
C GLN A 328 23.97 10.80 39.25
N PRO A 329 24.69 10.01 38.44
CA PRO A 329 24.59 8.56 38.46
C PRO A 329 25.41 7.98 39.63
N GLU A 330 24.77 7.17 40.46
CA GLU A 330 25.45 6.18 41.31
C GLU A 330 25.46 4.82 40.58
N PRO A 331 26.55 4.05 40.67
CA PRO A 331 26.71 2.76 40.00
C PRO A 331 26.13 1.60 40.85
N ASP A 332 25.84 0.49 40.17
CA ASP A 332 25.42 -0.82 40.70
C ASP A 332 23.95 -1.01 41.12
N ALA A 333 23.15 -1.50 40.18
CA ALA A 333 22.09 -2.47 40.46
C ALA A 333 21.81 -3.37 39.24
N THR A 334 21.92 -4.67 39.47
CA THR A 334 21.55 -5.81 38.61
C THR A 334 20.28 -5.60 37.77
N ALA A 335 20.43 -5.73 36.45
CA ALA A 335 19.35 -5.62 35.47
C ALA A 335 18.42 -6.86 35.49
N VAL A 336 17.15 -6.62 35.78
CA VAL A 336 16.05 -7.45 35.26
C VAL A 336 15.56 -6.73 34.00
N ARG A 337 15.85 -7.31 32.83
CA ARG A 337 15.29 -6.87 31.55
C ARG A 337 13.83 -7.33 31.49
N ALA A 338 12.89 -6.41 31.64
CA ALA A 338 11.50 -6.61 31.23
C ALA A 338 11.33 -6.04 29.82
N SER A 339 10.71 -6.81 28.93
CA SER A 339 10.45 -6.44 27.54
C SER A 339 9.45 -5.27 27.42
N VAL A 340 9.43 -4.70 26.24
CA VAL A 340 8.90 -3.40 25.86
C VAL A 340 7.42 -3.21 26.19
N SER A 341 7.12 -2.20 27.01
CA SER A 341 5.82 -1.54 27.06
C SER A 341 6.02 -0.06 27.41
N GLY A 342 5.88 0.83 26.41
CA GLY A 342 5.55 2.23 26.68
C GLY A 342 6.41 3.34 26.08
N ARG A 343 7.27 3.12 25.08
CA ARG A 343 7.79 4.25 24.28
C ARG A 343 6.76 4.60 23.20
N PRO A 344 6.38 5.88 23.04
CA PRO A 344 5.45 6.24 21.99
C PRO A 344 6.04 5.90 20.62
N GLN A 345 5.19 5.44 19.71
CA GLN A 345 5.58 5.08 18.35
C GLN A 345 4.90 6.01 17.35
N LEU A 346 5.59 6.27 16.26
CA LEU A 346 5.06 6.99 15.10
C LEU A 346 4.63 5.98 14.04
N VAL A 347 3.41 6.13 13.53
CA VAL A 347 2.86 5.30 12.47
C VAL A 347 2.27 6.24 11.42
N ARG A 348 2.75 6.15 10.17
CA ARG A 348 2.14 6.81 9.01
C ARG A 348 0.80 6.14 8.71
N ALA A 349 -0.26 6.90 8.50
CA ALA A 349 -1.56 6.38 8.06
C ALA A 349 -2.25 7.33 7.08
N LYS A 350 -3.32 6.88 6.43
CA LYS A 350 -4.20 7.72 5.60
C LYS A 350 -5.64 7.60 6.09
N VAL A 351 -5.91 8.07 7.30
CA VAL A 351 -7.20 7.92 8.01
C VAL A 351 -8.11 9.14 7.85
N SER A 352 -7.56 10.28 7.39
CA SER A 352 -8.28 11.51 7.11
C SER A 352 -8.50 11.73 5.62
N SER A 353 -9.45 12.61 5.28
CA SER A 353 -9.75 13.01 3.91
C SER A 353 -8.78 14.07 3.36
N LEU A 354 -7.71 14.41 4.08
CA LEU A 354 -6.74 15.37 3.61
C LEU A 354 -5.82 14.73 2.56
N PRO A 355 -5.22 15.52 1.65
CA PRO A 355 -4.31 14.97 0.64
C PRO A 355 -2.99 14.41 1.20
N THR A 356 -2.57 14.88 2.37
CA THR A 356 -1.36 14.44 3.07
C THR A 356 -1.61 13.17 3.87
N ASP A 357 -0.53 12.45 4.18
CA ASP A 357 -0.54 11.40 5.19
C ASP A 357 -0.79 11.96 6.59
N ASP A 358 -1.48 11.18 7.40
CA ASP A 358 -1.63 11.41 8.82
C ASP A 358 -0.48 10.76 9.59
N LEU A 359 -0.08 11.40 10.69
CA LEU A 359 0.87 10.83 11.63
C LEU A 359 0.12 10.37 12.89
N VAL A 360 0.03 9.05 13.06
CA VAL A 360 -0.56 8.43 14.25
C VAL A 360 0.53 8.24 15.30
N VAL A 361 0.29 8.82 16.47
CA VAL A 361 1.15 8.73 17.64
C VAL A 361 0.50 7.77 18.63
N VAL A 362 1.19 6.64 18.88
CA VAL A 362 0.71 5.60 19.79
C VAL A 362 1.17 5.93 21.22
N ASP A 363 0.31 6.55 22.04
CA ASP A 363 0.59 6.84 23.45
C ASP A 363 0.06 5.71 24.35
N ALA A 364 0.92 4.71 24.54
CA ALA A 364 0.65 3.60 25.45
C ALA A 364 0.44 4.02 26.91
N THR A 365 0.99 5.16 27.35
CA THR A 365 0.91 5.62 28.74
C THR A 365 -0.44 6.27 29.06
N LYS A 366 -1.05 6.93 28.07
CA LYS A 366 -2.38 7.55 28.19
C LYS A 366 -3.51 6.71 27.62
N HIS A 367 -3.19 5.54 27.05
CA HIS A 367 -4.14 4.69 26.34
C HIS A 367 -4.79 5.43 25.15
N GLN A 368 -4.02 6.25 24.45
CA GLN A 368 -4.52 7.12 23.39
C GLN A 368 -3.76 6.91 22.07
N LEU A 369 -4.48 7.05 20.96
CA LEU A 369 -3.88 7.32 19.66
C LEU A 369 -4.12 8.79 19.32
N HIS A 370 -3.06 9.55 19.09
CA HIS A 370 -3.18 10.92 18.58
C HIS A 370 -2.96 10.91 17.08
N ILE A 371 -3.95 11.33 16.31
CA ILE A 371 -3.87 11.49 14.86
C ILE A 371 -3.54 12.96 14.61
N LEU A 372 -2.36 13.20 14.05
CA LEU A 372 -1.89 14.52 13.66
C LEU A 372 -2.09 14.68 12.16
N THR A 373 -2.86 15.70 11.78
CA THR A 373 -3.14 16.00 10.38
C THR A 373 -2.64 17.41 10.05
N THR A 374 -2.28 17.66 8.79
CA THR A 374 -1.83 18.97 8.31
C THR A 374 -2.77 19.49 7.23
N ASP A 375 -3.46 20.59 7.52
CA ASP A 375 -4.37 21.20 6.54
C ASP A 375 -3.59 22.12 5.57
N ALA A 376 -3.78 21.93 4.27
CA ALA A 376 -3.25 22.76 3.19
C ALA A 376 -3.98 24.11 3.06
N ALA A 377 -5.10 24.31 3.76
CA ALA A 377 -5.86 25.54 3.71
C ALA A 377 -5.16 26.68 4.48
N GLN A 378 -4.13 27.29 3.87
CA GLN A 378 -3.96 28.75 3.72
C GLN A 378 -2.76 29.06 2.82
N GLY A 379 -3.03 29.27 1.53
CA GLY A 379 -2.16 30.05 0.67
C GLY A 379 -2.06 31.49 1.15
N THR A 380 -1.16 31.79 2.07
CA THR A 380 -0.72 33.16 2.35
C THR A 380 0.77 33.18 2.72
N ASN A 381 1.63 33.49 1.74
CA ASN A 381 2.92 34.23 1.79
C ASN A 381 3.92 34.09 2.97
N ASN A 382 3.71 33.21 3.95
CA ASN A 382 4.58 33.01 5.10
C ASN A 382 5.00 31.54 5.12
N LYS A 383 6.11 31.24 4.45
CA LYS A 383 6.74 29.91 4.33
C LYS A 383 7.26 29.33 5.68
N GLU A 384 6.82 29.82 6.84
CA GLU A 384 7.44 29.48 8.13
C GLU A 384 6.47 29.06 9.24
N GLN A 385 5.14 29.01 9.03
CA GLN A 385 4.22 28.54 10.09
C GLN A 385 3.00 27.80 9.51
N ILE A 386 3.12 26.48 9.35
CA ILE A 386 1.98 25.57 9.28
C ILE A 386 1.56 25.31 10.74
N THR A 387 0.59 26.07 11.26
CA THR A 387 0.19 26.02 12.68
C THR A 387 -1.15 25.33 12.94
N ASN A 388 -1.82 24.81 11.92
CA ASN A 388 -3.13 24.18 12.09
C ASN A 388 -3.01 22.65 12.02
N ASN A 389 -2.30 22.06 13.00
CA ASN A 389 -2.35 20.61 13.18
C ASN A 389 -3.63 20.28 13.95
N ALA A 390 -4.58 19.61 13.31
CA ALA A 390 -5.68 19.01 14.07
C ALA A 390 -5.12 17.78 14.78
N VAL A 391 -5.32 17.72 16.10
CA VAL A 391 -4.98 16.55 16.91
C VAL A 391 -6.27 15.90 17.34
N VAL A 392 -6.62 14.78 16.70
CA VAL A 392 -7.74 13.95 17.13
C VAL A 392 -7.18 12.86 18.03
N SER A 393 -7.72 12.73 19.25
CA SER A 393 -7.28 11.69 20.19
C SER A 393 -8.37 10.64 20.31
N LEU A 394 -8.01 9.38 20.05
CA LEU A 394 -8.87 8.22 20.21
C LEU A 394 -8.50 7.48 21.50
N ASP A 395 -9.47 7.30 22.41
CA ASP A 395 -9.29 6.42 23.57
C ASP A 395 -9.39 4.96 23.13
N THR A 396 -8.33 4.20 23.42
CA THR A 396 -8.21 2.80 23.04
C THR A 396 -8.80 1.84 24.07
N ASN A 397 -9.16 2.34 25.26
CA ASN A 397 -9.68 1.57 26.40
C ASN A 397 -8.70 0.50 26.92
N GLY A 398 -7.40 0.83 26.95
CA GLY A 398 -6.29 0.02 27.45
C GLY A 398 -4.97 0.38 26.74
N PRO A 399 -3.77 0.09 27.28
CA PRO A 399 -2.53 0.49 26.64
C PRO A 399 -2.41 -0.11 25.23
N PRO A 400 -2.35 0.69 24.14
CA PRO A 400 -2.06 0.15 22.81
C PRO A 400 -0.65 -0.43 22.79
N ALA A 401 -0.52 -1.63 22.22
CA ALA A 401 0.74 -2.34 22.05
C ALA A 401 1.30 -2.12 20.64
N ALA A 402 0.43 -2.21 19.62
CA ALA A 402 0.78 -2.02 18.22
C ALA A 402 -0.43 -1.46 17.47
N VAL A 403 -0.18 -0.67 16.43
CA VAL A 403 -1.18 -0.12 15.52
C VAL A 403 -0.72 -0.35 14.10
N LEU A 404 -1.62 -0.83 13.25
CA LEU A 404 -1.36 -1.07 11.83
C LEU A 404 -2.50 -0.47 10.99
N PRO A 405 -2.20 0.49 10.10
CA PRO A 405 -3.16 0.95 9.09
C PRO A 405 -3.34 -0.11 8.01
N MET A 406 -4.59 -0.38 7.62
CA MET A 406 -4.94 -1.36 6.59
C MET A 406 -6.20 -0.89 5.85
N ARG A 407 -6.33 -1.18 4.56
CA ARG A 407 -7.63 -1.04 3.87
C ARG A 407 -8.47 -2.27 4.16
N LEU A 408 -9.54 -2.11 4.95
CA LEU A 408 -10.43 -3.19 5.39
C LEU A 408 -11.86 -3.01 4.86
N ASN A 409 -12.11 -1.90 4.16
CA ASN A 409 -13.41 -1.58 3.56
C ASN A 409 -13.25 -1.04 2.12
N ALA A 410 -14.36 -0.65 1.49
CA ALA A 410 -14.41 -0.20 0.10
C ALA A 410 -13.75 1.16 -0.19
N ASP A 411 -13.53 2.00 0.82
CA ASP A 411 -12.93 3.33 0.67
C ASP A 411 -11.43 3.26 0.36
N ALA A 412 -10.83 4.39 -0.06
CA ALA A 412 -9.40 4.47 -0.32
C ALA A 412 -8.58 4.93 0.91
N LEU A 413 -9.23 5.06 2.07
CA LEU A 413 -8.58 5.42 3.31
C LEU A 413 -8.06 4.15 4.00
N SER A 414 -7.13 4.36 4.92
CA SER A 414 -6.68 3.32 5.83
C SER A 414 -7.64 3.26 7.02
N ASP A 415 -8.14 2.07 7.32
CA ASP A 415 -8.67 1.71 8.62
C ASP A 415 -7.52 1.44 9.60
N LEU A 416 -7.80 1.34 10.91
CA LEU A 416 -6.78 1.02 11.91
C LEU A 416 -7.07 -0.32 12.60
N VAL A 417 -6.05 -1.17 12.64
CA VAL A 417 -6.00 -2.35 13.51
C VAL A 417 -5.15 -2.04 14.73
N ILE A 418 -5.66 -2.35 15.93
CA ILE A 418 -5.03 -2.03 17.20
C ILE A 418 -4.94 -3.30 18.06
N LEU A 419 -3.73 -3.64 18.50
CA LEU A 419 -3.50 -4.56 19.62
C LEU A 419 -3.37 -3.79 20.92
N LYS A 420 -3.93 -4.33 22.00
CA LYS A 420 -3.98 -3.65 23.31
C LYS A 420 -3.56 -4.59 24.41
N GLN A 421 -2.77 -4.10 25.35
CA GLN A 421 -2.36 -4.88 26.52
C GLN A 421 -3.58 -5.41 27.29
N GLY A 422 -3.54 -6.70 27.64
CA GLY A 422 -4.65 -7.41 28.27
C GLY A 422 -5.82 -7.78 27.33
N GLN A 423 -5.71 -7.54 26.03
CA GLN A 423 -6.68 -7.98 25.02
C GLN A 423 -5.97 -8.70 23.87
N ASN A 424 -6.16 -10.03 23.80
CA ASN A 424 -5.53 -10.84 22.75
C ASN A 424 -6.21 -10.66 21.39
N LYS A 425 -7.43 -10.12 21.37
CA LYS A 425 -8.18 -9.85 20.16
C LYS A 425 -7.78 -8.50 19.56
N PRO A 426 -7.45 -8.43 18.26
CA PRO A 426 -7.29 -7.16 17.58
C PRO A 426 -8.60 -6.38 17.54
N THR A 427 -8.50 -5.07 17.72
CA THR A 427 -9.61 -4.14 17.54
C THR A 427 -9.47 -3.46 16.19
N VAL A 428 -10.54 -3.43 15.42
CA VAL A 428 -10.60 -2.72 14.13
C VAL A 428 -11.38 -1.44 14.33
N VAL A 429 -10.85 -0.33 13.81
CA VAL A 429 -11.49 0.98 13.75
C VAL A 429 -11.62 1.32 12.27
N LEU A 430 -12.85 1.25 11.77
CA LEU A 430 -13.12 1.49 10.36
C LEU A 430 -13.30 2.99 10.08
N THR A 431 -12.72 3.47 8.99
CA THR A 431 -13.17 4.70 8.33
C THR A 431 -14.55 4.46 7.72
N ALA A 432 -15.31 5.54 7.53
CA ALA A 432 -16.64 5.44 6.98
C ALA A 432 -16.98 6.72 6.21
N PRO A 433 -17.77 6.62 5.13
CA PRO A 433 -18.27 7.79 4.43
C PRO A 433 -19.04 8.74 5.35
N VAL A 434 -18.82 10.04 5.19
CA VAL A 434 -19.53 11.10 5.92
C VAL A 434 -20.98 11.18 5.44
N ALA A 435 -21.20 11.19 4.12
CA ALA A 435 -22.51 11.14 3.49
C ALA A 435 -22.58 10.10 2.37
N THR A 436 -23.81 9.74 2.00
CA THR A 436 -24.10 8.90 0.83
C THR A 436 -25.12 9.59 -0.07
N PHE A 437 -24.71 9.92 -1.30
CA PHE A 437 -25.54 10.53 -2.34
C PHE A 437 -25.99 9.46 -3.33
N THR A 438 -27.29 9.38 -3.58
CA THR A 438 -27.85 8.35 -4.48
C THR A 438 -28.21 8.92 -5.85
N VAL A 439 -27.59 8.35 -6.89
CA VAL A 439 -27.98 8.56 -8.29
C VAL A 439 -29.20 7.69 -8.60
N SER A 440 -30.29 8.30 -9.00
CA SER A 440 -31.60 7.65 -9.18
C SER A 440 -32.20 7.81 -10.57
N ASN A 441 -31.55 8.56 -11.45
CA ASN A 441 -31.97 8.72 -12.85
C ASN A 441 -30.75 8.95 -13.76
N THR A 442 -30.98 8.87 -15.07
CA THR A 442 -29.95 9.03 -16.11
C THR A 442 -29.87 10.44 -16.70
N ASN A 443 -30.52 11.43 -16.08
CA ASN A 443 -30.50 12.80 -16.58
C ASN A 443 -29.08 13.38 -16.46
N ASP A 444 -28.69 14.25 -17.40
CA ASP A 444 -27.40 14.96 -17.35
C ASP A 444 -27.26 15.85 -16.10
N SER A 445 -28.37 16.42 -15.60
CA SER A 445 -28.36 17.35 -14.47
C SER A 445 -29.66 17.34 -13.66
N GLY A 446 -29.62 18.00 -12.51
CA GLY A 446 -30.74 18.12 -11.58
C GLY A 446 -30.81 17.02 -10.53
N PRO A 447 -31.79 17.07 -9.60
CA PRO A 447 -31.88 16.14 -8.48
C PRO A 447 -31.85 14.67 -8.93
N GLY A 448 -31.01 13.87 -8.27
CA GLY A 448 -30.85 12.44 -8.53
C GLY A 448 -29.97 12.09 -9.74
N SER A 449 -29.40 13.06 -10.44
CA SER A 449 -28.37 12.83 -11.47
C SER A 449 -26.98 12.60 -10.86
N LEU A 450 -26.08 11.96 -11.62
CA LEU A 450 -24.67 11.83 -11.23
C LEU A 450 -23.99 13.18 -11.05
N ARG A 451 -24.26 14.14 -11.95
CA ARG A 451 -23.72 15.51 -11.86
C ARG A 451 -24.09 16.16 -10.53
N GLN A 452 -25.34 16.06 -10.09
CA GLN A 452 -25.77 16.63 -8.81
C GLN A 452 -25.10 15.90 -7.64
N ALA A 453 -24.98 14.57 -7.68
CA ALA A 453 -24.32 13.81 -6.64
C ALA A 453 -22.83 14.21 -6.47
N ILE A 454 -22.11 14.45 -7.57
CA ILE A 454 -20.72 14.96 -7.52
C ILE A 454 -20.67 16.36 -6.92
N LEU A 455 -21.59 17.26 -7.29
CA LEU A 455 -21.65 18.60 -6.70
C LEU A 455 -21.94 18.56 -5.20
N ASP A 456 -22.84 17.67 -4.77
CA ASP A 456 -23.21 17.53 -3.37
C ASP A 456 -22.04 16.95 -2.55
N ALA A 457 -21.32 15.95 -3.08
CA ALA A 457 -20.11 15.40 -2.47
C ALA A 457 -19.00 16.45 -2.36
N ASN A 458 -18.70 17.17 -3.44
CA ASN A 458 -17.71 18.25 -3.40
C ASN A 458 -18.06 19.38 -2.41
N ALA A 459 -19.34 19.54 -2.06
CA ALA A 459 -19.81 20.56 -1.13
C ALA A 459 -19.88 20.07 0.33
N ASN A 460 -19.65 18.77 0.58
CA ASN A 460 -19.71 18.14 1.89
C ASN A 460 -18.29 17.70 2.31
N PRO A 461 -17.64 18.39 3.26
CA PRO A 461 -16.26 18.06 3.63
C PRO A 461 -16.12 16.66 4.22
N GLY A 462 -15.17 15.90 3.69
CA GLY A 462 -14.80 14.58 4.19
C GLY A 462 -15.22 13.48 3.23
N ALA A 463 -14.56 12.32 3.33
CA ALA A 463 -14.76 11.25 2.38
C ALA A 463 -16.23 10.83 2.26
N ASP A 464 -16.80 10.89 1.06
CA ASP A 464 -18.21 10.63 0.78
C ASP A 464 -18.42 9.39 -0.10
N SER A 465 -19.68 9.00 -0.28
CA SER A 465 -20.06 7.93 -1.20
C SER A 465 -21.15 8.38 -2.17
N ILE A 466 -20.98 8.07 -3.45
CA ILE A 466 -21.97 8.17 -4.51
C ILE A 466 -22.34 6.74 -4.93
N VAL A 467 -23.61 6.38 -4.75
CA VAL A 467 -24.14 5.05 -5.10
C VAL A 467 -25.25 5.17 -6.13
N PHE A 468 -25.44 4.12 -6.94
CA PHE A 468 -26.48 4.09 -7.96
C PHE A 468 -27.67 3.23 -7.53
N ASN A 469 -28.88 3.73 -7.75
CA ASN A 469 -30.14 3.01 -7.56
C ASN A 469 -31.18 3.50 -8.58
N ILE A 470 -30.82 3.39 -9.86
CA ILE A 470 -31.66 3.80 -10.99
C ILE A 470 -32.74 2.72 -11.20
N PRO A 471 -34.03 3.07 -11.22
CA PRO A 471 -35.09 2.10 -11.45
C PRO A 471 -35.06 1.50 -12.87
N GLY A 472 -35.41 0.22 -12.98
CA GLY A 472 -35.54 -0.49 -14.25
C GLY A 472 -34.53 -1.62 -14.40
N THR A 473 -34.53 -2.26 -15.57
CA THR A 473 -33.49 -3.24 -15.95
C THR A 473 -32.37 -2.49 -16.67
N GLY A 474 -31.13 -2.68 -16.21
CA GLY A 474 -29.95 -2.12 -16.87
C GLY A 474 -29.67 -2.75 -18.25
N PRO A 475 -28.64 -2.25 -18.96
CA PRO A 475 -27.73 -1.19 -18.53
C PRO A 475 -28.40 0.20 -18.48
N HIS A 476 -27.88 1.08 -17.62
CA HIS A 476 -28.32 2.46 -17.48
C HIS A 476 -27.26 3.40 -18.04
N THR A 477 -27.54 4.01 -19.18
CA THR A 477 -26.65 4.98 -19.83
C THR A 477 -26.97 6.39 -19.38
N ILE A 478 -25.98 7.06 -18.79
CA ILE A 478 -25.96 8.49 -18.47
C ILE A 478 -25.17 9.15 -19.61
N SER A 479 -25.77 10.13 -20.28
CA SER A 479 -25.14 10.85 -21.40
C SER A 479 -24.89 12.32 -21.02
N PRO A 480 -23.73 12.66 -20.42
CA PRO A 480 -23.42 14.05 -20.10
C PRO A 480 -23.39 14.91 -21.36
N THR A 481 -23.90 16.14 -21.26
CA THR A 481 -23.91 17.11 -22.38
C THR A 481 -22.79 18.15 -22.29
N SER A 482 -21.97 18.04 -21.25
CA SER A 482 -20.81 18.88 -20.95
C SER A 482 -19.95 18.18 -19.90
N ALA A 483 -18.73 18.67 -19.66
CA ALA A 483 -17.84 18.18 -18.60
C ALA A 483 -18.60 17.92 -17.29
N LEU A 484 -18.45 16.72 -16.72
CA LEU A 484 -18.87 16.49 -15.34
C LEU A 484 -18.04 17.37 -14.40
N PRO A 485 -18.58 17.76 -13.23
CA PRO A 485 -17.82 18.56 -12.27
C PRO A 485 -16.56 17.80 -11.86
N THR A 486 -15.41 18.50 -11.80
CA THR A 486 -14.18 17.94 -11.23
C THR A 486 -14.46 17.48 -9.80
N ILE A 487 -14.02 16.28 -9.45
CA ILE A 487 -14.09 15.77 -8.07
C ILE A 487 -13.00 16.45 -7.27
N THR A 488 -13.37 17.20 -6.23
CA THR A 488 -12.47 18.03 -5.42
C THR A 488 -12.44 17.63 -3.95
N ASP A 489 -13.35 16.77 -3.51
CA ASP A 489 -13.33 16.14 -2.18
C ASP A 489 -13.31 14.61 -2.34
N PRO A 490 -12.66 13.84 -1.44
CA PRO A 490 -12.56 12.39 -1.58
C PRO A 490 -13.92 11.72 -1.67
N VAL A 491 -14.11 10.84 -2.65
CA VAL A 491 -15.41 10.19 -2.87
C VAL A 491 -15.27 8.78 -3.40
N ILE A 492 -16.17 7.90 -2.96
CA ILE A 492 -16.38 6.57 -3.53
C ILE A 492 -17.51 6.67 -4.55
N ILE A 493 -17.22 6.52 -5.84
CA ILE A 493 -18.24 6.35 -6.89
C ILE A 493 -18.43 4.85 -7.13
N ASP A 494 -19.52 4.31 -6.60
CA ASP A 494 -19.78 2.87 -6.56
C ASP A 494 -20.92 2.44 -7.49
N GLY A 495 -20.57 2.09 -8.72
CA GLY A 495 -21.48 1.48 -9.70
C GLY A 495 -21.93 0.06 -9.34
N THR A 496 -21.18 -0.66 -8.48
CA THR A 496 -21.52 -2.02 -8.06
C THR A 496 -22.74 -2.08 -7.15
N ALA A 497 -23.11 -0.94 -6.55
CA ALA A 497 -24.32 -0.81 -5.74
C ALA A 497 -25.63 -0.83 -6.56
N GLN A 498 -25.55 -0.61 -7.88
CA GLN A 498 -26.72 -0.59 -8.76
C GLN A 498 -27.43 -1.95 -8.78
N PRO A 499 -28.76 -1.99 -8.52
CA PRO A 499 -29.55 -3.18 -8.77
C PRO A 499 -29.38 -3.70 -10.20
N GLY A 500 -29.00 -4.98 -10.33
CA GLY A 500 -28.73 -5.62 -11.62
C GLY A 500 -27.25 -5.88 -11.88
N TYR A 501 -26.34 -5.33 -11.09
CA TYR A 501 -24.93 -5.71 -11.11
C TYR A 501 -24.77 -7.19 -10.73
N ASP A 502 -24.07 -7.97 -11.56
CA ASP A 502 -23.82 -9.39 -11.33
C ASP A 502 -22.36 -9.80 -11.58
N GLY A 503 -21.43 -8.85 -11.44
CA GLY A 503 -20.01 -9.01 -11.75
C GLY A 503 -19.59 -8.29 -13.03
N SER A 504 -20.50 -7.60 -13.71
CA SER A 504 -20.19 -6.71 -14.84
C SER A 504 -20.88 -5.35 -14.63
N PRO A 505 -20.20 -4.24 -14.98
CA PRO A 505 -20.79 -2.89 -14.86
C PRO A 505 -22.13 -2.75 -15.60
N VAL A 506 -23.10 -2.11 -14.94
CA VAL A 506 -24.43 -1.83 -15.51
C VAL A 506 -24.75 -0.34 -15.57
N ILE A 507 -23.81 0.51 -15.18
CA ILE A 507 -23.88 1.97 -15.32
C ILE A 507 -22.88 2.38 -16.40
N GLU A 508 -23.36 2.99 -17.47
CA GLU A 508 -22.54 3.51 -18.57
C GLU A 508 -22.54 5.04 -18.54
N LEU A 509 -21.35 5.64 -18.58
CA LEU A 509 -21.12 7.04 -18.87
C LEU A 509 -20.74 7.15 -20.34
N ASP A 510 -21.66 7.67 -21.14
CA ASP A 510 -21.49 7.86 -22.59
C ASP A 510 -21.15 9.34 -22.87
N GLY A 511 -19.90 9.58 -23.25
CA GLY A 511 -19.36 10.91 -23.50
C GLY A 511 -19.65 11.50 -24.89
N SER A 512 -20.42 10.82 -25.74
CA SER A 512 -20.62 11.22 -27.14
C SER A 512 -21.17 12.64 -27.33
N GLU A 513 -21.91 13.15 -26.34
CA GLU A 513 -22.49 14.49 -26.33
C GLU A 513 -21.75 15.48 -25.39
N ALA A 514 -20.66 15.06 -24.74
CA ALA A 514 -19.97 15.83 -23.69
C ALA A 514 -18.95 16.85 -24.22
N GLY A 515 -18.52 16.71 -25.49
CA GLY A 515 -17.46 17.51 -26.11
C GLY A 515 -16.04 16.99 -25.83
N LEU A 516 -15.03 17.84 -26.00
CA LEU A 516 -13.61 17.51 -25.78
C LEU A 516 -13.23 17.57 -24.30
N VAL A 517 -13.75 16.61 -23.53
CA VAL A 517 -13.61 16.55 -22.07
C VAL A 517 -13.39 15.12 -21.64
N SER A 518 -12.69 14.90 -20.53
CA SER A 518 -12.53 13.57 -19.93
C SER A 518 -13.82 13.13 -19.22
N GLY A 519 -14.02 11.82 -19.09
CA GLY A 519 -15.20 11.24 -18.46
C GLY A 519 -15.35 11.60 -17.00
N LEU A 520 -14.33 11.29 -16.21
CA LEU A 520 -14.19 11.73 -14.83
C LEU A 520 -12.84 12.42 -14.66
N ARG A 521 -12.86 13.58 -14.01
CA ARG A 521 -11.65 14.30 -13.63
C ARG A 521 -11.56 14.38 -12.11
N ILE A 522 -10.52 13.79 -11.53
CA ILE A 522 -10.33 13.66 -10.09
C ILE A 522 -9.13 14.50 -9.67
N ALA A 523 -9.42 15.60 -8.96
CA ALA A 523 -8.41 16.43 -8.32
C ALA A 523 -8.35 16.22 -6.80
N ALA A 524 -9.33 15.50 -6.24
CA ALA A 524 -9.28 15.00 -4.87
C ALA A 524 -8.21 13.90 -4.72
N GLY A 525 -7.70 13.72 -3.51
CA GLY A 525 -7.01 12.49 -3.15
C GLY A 525 -8.01 11.43 -2.69
N HIS A 526 -7.53 10.21 -2.44
CA HIS A 526 -8.29 9.18 -1.69
C HIS A 526 -9.70 8.89 -2.21
N SER A 527 -9.92 8.99 -3.52
CA SER A 527 -11.20 8.63 -4.15
C SER A 527 -11.18 7.20 -4.70
N THR A 528 -12.33 6.55 -4.74
CA THR A 528 -12.50 5.22 -5.37
C THR A 528 -13.51 5.32 -6.51
N VAL A 529 -13.19 4.81 -7.69
CA VAL A 529 -14.14 4.67 -8.79
C VAL A 529 -14.25 3.19 -9.16
N ARG A 530 -15.47 2.66 -9.12
CA ARG A 530 -15.69 1.24 -9.43
C ARG A 530 -17.01 0.90 -10.09
N GLY A 531 -17.01 -0.17 -10.87
CA GLY A 531 -18.22 -0.75 -11.45
C GLY A 531 -18.89 0.13 -12.51
N LEU A 532 -18.13 0.98 -13.21
CA LEU A 532 -18.63 1.85 -14.27
C LEU A 532 -18.13 1.41 -15.65
N VAL A 533 -18.91 1.72 -16.68
CA VAL A 533 -18.45 1.78 -18.06
C VAL A 533 -18.23 3.24 -18.43
N ILE A 534 -17.07 3.60 -18.98
CA ILE A 534 -16.72 4.98 -19.33
C ILE A 534 -16.15 5.01 -20.75
N ASN A 535 -16.91 5.59 -21.67
CA ASN A 535 -16.61 5.47 -23.10
C ASN A 535 -17.07 6.70 -23.90
N ARG A 536 -16.58 6.81 -25.14
CA ARG A 536 -16.94 7.86 -26.11
C ARG A 536 -16.68 9.30 -25.66
N PHE A 537 -15.85 9.54 -24.64
CA PHE A 537 -15.44 10.90 -24.26
C PHE A 537 -14.42 11.47 -25.26
N GLY A 538 -14.49 12.78 -25.51
CA GLY A 538 -13.55 13.46 -26.39
C GLY A 538 -12.16 13.72 -25.78
N GLY A 539 -11.97 13.38 -24.50
CA GLY A 539 -10.69 13.35 -23.78
C GLY A 539 -10.41 11.96 -23.21
N ASP A 540 -9.80 11.88 -22.03
CA ASP A 540 -9.52 10.60 -21.35
C ASP A 540 -10.79 9.97 -20.76
N GLY A 541 -10.79 8.66 -20.51
CA GLY A 541 -11.85 8.03 -19.72
C GLY A 541 -11.86 8.59 -18.29
N ILE A 542 -10.73 8.45 -17.60
CA ILE A 542 -10.50 8.99 -16.25
C ILE A 542 -9.18 9.77 -16.22
N GLU A 543 -9.21 11.02 -15.75
CA GLU A 543 -8.04 11.86 -15.52
C GLU A 543 -7.82 12.06 -14.01
N LEU A 544 -6.67 11.61 -13.49
CA LEU A 544 -6.23 11.81 -12.10
C LEU A 544 -5.19 12.93 -12.06
N VAL A 545 -5.42 13.96 -11.25
CA VAL A 545 -4.56 15.15 -11.20
C VAL A 545 -4.24 15.56 -9.76
N THR A 546 -3.06 16.16 -9.58
CA THR A 546 -2.65 16.86 -8.34
C THR A 546 -2.52 15.93 -7.13
N ASN A 547 -3.63 15.54 -6.51
CA ASN A 547 -3.64 14.74 -5.30
C ASN A 547 -3.70 13.25 -5.64
N GLY A 548 -3.11 12.44 -4.77
CA GLY A 548 -2.87 11.02 -4.98
C GLY A 548 -3.76 10.07 -4.20
N GLY A 549 -3.40 8.78 -4.22
CA GLY A 549 -4.07 7.77 -3.39
C GLY A 549 -5.44 7.35 -3.88
N ASN A 550 -5.75 7.52 -5.17
CA ASN A 550 -7.03 7.10 -5.74
C ASN A 550 -7.00 5.61 -6.14
N ILE A 551 -8.15 4.95 -6.09
CA ILE A 551 -8.34 3.55 -6.49
C ILE A 551 -9.31 3.48 -7.66
N ILE A 552 -8.86 2.96 -8.79
CA ILE A 552 -9.67 2.73 -9.99
C ILE A 552 -9.76 1.23 -10.20
N GLU A 553 -10.93 0.64 -9.94
CA GLU A 553 -11.08 -0.82 -9.86
C GLU A 553 -12.41 -1.30 -10.49
N GLY A 554 -12.43 -2.46 -11.14
CA GLY A 554 -13.68 -3.05 -11.64
C GLY A 554 -14.41 -2.23 -12.71
N ASN A 555 -13.71 -1.36 -13.46
CA ASN A 555 -14.30 -0.50 -14.50
C ASN A 555 -14.01 -1.00 -15.91
N PHE A 556 -14.92 -0.71 -16.84
CA PHE A 556 -14.72 -0.92 -18.29
C PHE A 556 -14.53 0.42 -18.98
N ILE A 557 -13.33 0.69 -19.50
CA ILE A 557 -12.93 2.00 -20.00
C ILE A 557 -12.57 1.90 -21.48
N GLY A 558 -13.33 2.60 -22.32
CA GLY A 558 -13.23 2.58 -23.78
C GLY A 558 -13.95 1.42 -24.47
N THR A 559 -14.73 0.64 -23.71
CA THR A 559 -15.52 -0.48 -24.24
C THR A 559 -17.02 -0.35 -23.91
N ASP A 560 -17.85 -1.27 -24.41
CA ASP A 560 -19.26 -1.37 -24.01
C ASP A 560 -19.43 -2.07 -22.66
N VAL A 561 -20.69 -2.17 -22.20
CA VAL A 561 -21.07 -2.88 -20.95
C VAL A 561 -20.68 -4.36 -20.92
N THR A 562 -20.31 -4.95 -22.07
CA THR A 562 -19.81 -6.32 -22.14
C THR A 562 -18.29 -6.40 -22.07
N GLY A 563 -17.59 -5.27 -22.19
CA GLY A 563 -16.13 -5.20 -22.26
C GLY A 563 -15.57 -5.63 -23.62
N THR A 564 -16.42 -5.81 -24.64
CA THR A 564 -16.00 -6.41 -25.91
C THR A 564 -16.11 -5.50 -27.12
N ALA A 565 -17.06 -4.54 -27.16
CA ALA A 565 -17.14 -3.62 -28.28
C ALA A 565 -16.22 -2.41 -28.05
N ASP A 566 -15.49 -2.03 -29.09
CA ASP A 566 -14.68 -0.81 -29.10
C ASP A 566 -15.58 0.43 -29.19
N LEU A 567 -15.53 1.25 -28.14
CA LEU A 567 -16.27 2.50 -27.99
C LEU A 567 -15.35 3.57 -27.40
N GLY A 568 -14.08 3.55 -27.81
CA GLY A 568 -12.99 4.33 -27.25
C GLY A 568 -13.31 5.75 -26.78
N ASN A 569 -12.58 6.16 -25.74
CA ASN A 569 -12.37 7.57 -25.50
C ASN A 569 -11.30 8.08 -26.49
N ALA A 570 -11.40 9.35 -26.90
CA ALA A 570 -10.48 9.95 -27.86
C ALA A 570 -9.07 10.20 -27.29
N GLY A 571 -8.95 10.21 -25.95
CA GLY A 571 -7.67 10.26 -25.23
C GLY A 571 -7.25 8.89 -24.70
N SER A 572 -6.59 8.87 -23.54
CA SER A 572 -6.20 7.66 -22.84
C SER A 572 -7.36 7.05 -22.05
N GLY A 573 -7.30 5.76 -21.75
CA GLY A 573 -8.29 5.14 -20.84
C GLY A 573 -8.20 5.76 -19.45
N VAL A 574 -7.02 5.67 -18.83
CA VAL A 574 -6.70 6.34 -17.57
C VAL A 574 -5.46 7.19 -17.76
N PHE A 575 -5.55 8.49 -17.45
CA PHE A 575 -4.40 9.39 -17.43
C PHE A 575 -4.09 9.82 -15.98
N ILE A 576 -2.87 9.54 -15.53
CA ILE A 576 -2.31 9.96 -14.25
C ILE A 576 -1.34 11.11 -14.50
N ASN A 577 -1.69 12.30 -14.02
CA ASN A 577 -0.95 13.53 -14.28
C ASN A 577 -0.47 14.17 -12.97
N ALA A 578 0.82 13.97 -12.67
CA ALA A 578 1.47 14.45 -11.45
C ALA A 578 0.68 14.10 -10.18
N SER A 579 0.04 12.92 -10.18
CA SER A 579 -0.77 12.42 -9.06
C SER A 579 -0.09 11.15 -8.50
N PRO A 580 0.34 11.15 -7.23
CA PRO A 580 1.10 10.03 -6.67
C PRO A 580 0.21 8.90 -6.13
N GLY A 581 0.78 7.72 -5.93
CA GLY A 581 0.20 6.68 -5.06
C GLY A 581 -1.16 6.13 -5.48
N ASN A 582 -1.55 6.21 -6.76
CA ASN A 582 -2.82 5.68 -7.24
C ASN A 582 -2.71 4.18 -7.54
N ALA A 583 -3.80 3.44 -7.31
CA ALA A 583 -3.94 2.04 -7.68
C ALA A 583 -4.92 1.91 -8.85
N ILE A 584 -4.44 1.40 -9.98
CA ILE A 584 -5.26 1.04 -11.14
C ILE A 584 -5.33 -0.48 -11.19
N GLY A 585 -6.49 -1.01 -10.81
CA GLY A 585 -6.77 -2.44 -10.69
C GLY A 585 -6.35 -3.03 -9.34
N GLY A 586 -6.29 -4.36 -9.28
CA GLY A 586 -5.93 -5.13 -8.09
C GLY A 586 -5.82 -6.62 -8.43
N THR A 587 -5.24 -7.43 -7.54
CA THR A 587 -5.04 -8.87 -7.78
C THR A 587 -6.33 -9.70 -7.73
N THR A 588 -7.45 -9.10 -7.33
CA THR A 588 -8.78 -9.72 -7.34
C THR A 588 -9.51 -9.56 -8.67
N LEU A 589 -10.41 -10.50 -8.94
CA LEU A 589 -11.34 -10.41 -10.08
C LEU A 589 -12.20 -9.16 -10.01
N GLU A 590 -12.70 -8.84 -8.81
CA GLU A 590 -13.57 -7.69 -8.54
C GLU A 590 -12.85 -6.35 -8.76
N ALA A 591 -11.52 -6.31 -8.55
CA ALA A 591 -10.73 -5.10 -8.78
C ALA A 591 -10.32 -4.91 -10.24
N THR A 592 -10.46 -5.93 -11.09
CA THR A 592 -9.93 -5.93 -12.45
C THR A 592 -10.61 -4.90 -13.36
N ASN A 593 -9.84 -4.00 -13.97
CA ASN A 593 -10.35 -3.12 -15.03
C ASN A 593 -10.17 -3.75 -16.41
N VAL A 594 -11.09 -3.41 -17.33
CA VAL A 594 -10.95 -3.63 -18.77
C VAL A 594 -10.72 -2.28 -19.44
N ILE A 595 -9.50 -2.03 -19.91
CA ILE A 595 -9.09 -0.76 -20.50
C ILE A 595 -8.69 -1.02 -21.96
N SER A 596 -9.63 -0.85 -22.88
CA SER A 596 -9.44 -1.21 -24.29
C SER A 596 -10.23 -0.26 -25.19
N GLY A 597 -9.90 -0.21 -26.47
CA GLY A 597 -10.58 0.65 -27.46
C GLY A 597 -10.25 2.15 -27.41
N ASN A 598 -9.50 2.64 -26.43
CA ASN A 598 -9.13 4.07 -26.35
C ASN A 598 -8.15 4.47 -27.47
N ASP A 599 -8.27 5.71 -27.99
CA ASP A 599 -7.56 6.18 -29.18
C ASP A 599 -6.09 6.56 -28.92
N GLU A 600 -5.70 6.82 -27.66
CA GLU A 600 -4.31 7.05 -27.26
C GLU A 600 -3.73 5.86 -26.47
N HIS A 601 -3.53 6.01 -25.15
CA HIS A 601 -2.93 5.00 -24.28
C HIS A 601 -4.00 4.24 -23.48
N GLY A 602 -3.73 3.00 -23.09
CA GLY A 602 -4.57 2.33 -22.08
C GLY A 602 -4.47 3.07 -20.74
N VAL A 603 -3.26 3.09 -20.18
CA VAL A 603 -2.91 3.87 -18.99
C VAL A 603 -1.70 4.75 -19.33
N PHE A 604 -1.82 6.06 -19.12
CA PHE A 604 -0.73 7.03 -19.29
C PHE A 604 -0.34 7.62 -17.94
N ILE A 605 0.95 7.63 -17.61
CA ILE A 605 1.48 8.18 -16.36
C ILE A 605 2.51 9.25 -16.72
N SER A 606 2.30 10.47 -16.26
CA SER A 606 3.14 11.63 -16.60
C SER A 606 3.29 12.59 -15.42
N GLY A 607 4.36 13.39 -15.45
CA GLY A 607 4.67 14.40 -14.43
C GLY A 607 5.52 13.84 -13.28
N SER A 608 6.44 14.67 -12.76
CA SER A 608 7.38 14.26 -11.70
C SER A 608 6.71 13.89 -10.37
N GLY A 609 5.51 14.43 -10.11
CA GLY A 609 4.71 14.07 -8.93
C GLY A 609 3.96 12.74 -9.04
N ALA A 610 4.02 12.04 -10.18
CA ALA A 610 3.33 10.76 -10.37
C ALA A 610 4.13 9.56 -9.82
N THR A 611 4.61 9.66 -8.58
CA THR A 611 5.40 8.62 -7.90
C THR A 611 4.51 7.57 -7.24
N GLY A 612 5.03 6.37 -6.98
CA GLY A 612 4.31 5.35 -6.20
C GLY A 612 3.01 4.81 -6.81
N ASN A 613 2.73 5.07 -8.09
CA ASN A 613 1.54 4.55 -8.78
C ASN A 613 1.69 3.05 -9.07
N GLN A 614 0.60 2.30 -8.91
CA GLN A 614 0.51 0.86 -9.14
C GLN A 614 -0.52 0.57 -10.23
N VAL A 615 -0.13 -0.23 -11.22
CA VAL A 615 -1.01 -0.71 -12.29
C VAL A 615 -0.90 -2.24 -12.31
N GLN A 616 -1.91 -2.92 -11.79
CA GLN A 616 -1.89 -4.38 -11.63
C GLN A 616 -3.27 -4.99 -11.82
N GLY A 617 -3.35 -6.23 -12.29
CA GLY A 617 -4.62 -6.93 -12.41
C GLY A 617 -5.57 -6.33 -13.45
N ASN A 618 -5.06 -5.85 -14.58
CA ASN A 618 -5.89 -5.19 -15.61
C ASN A 618 -5.83 -5.91 -16.97
N PHE A 619 -6.92 -5.85 -17.74
CA PHE A 619 -6.92 -6.17 -19.17
C PHE A 619 -6.73 -4.91 -19.98
N ILE A 620 -5.57 -4.74 -20.63
CA ILE A 620 -5.23 -3.53 -21.37
C ILE A 620 -5.04 -3.83 -22.86
N GLY A 621 -5.82 -3.19 -23.73
CA GLY A 621 -5.69 -3.29 -25.19
C GLY A 621 -5.99 -4.66 -25.80
N VAL A 622 -6.43 -5.65 -25.01
CA VAL A 622 -6.91 -6.93 -25.52
C VAL A 622 -8.12 -6.68 -26.43
N GLY A 623 -7.95 -6.99 -27.73
CA GLY A 623 -8.90 -6.58 -28.76
C GLY A 623 -10.22 -7.35 -28.70
N ALA A 624 -11.30 -6.66 -29.04
CA ALA A 624 -12.68 -7.11 -29.26
C ALA A 624 -12.87 -8.44 -30.04
N LYS A 625 -11.84 -8.91 -30.75
CA LYS A 625 -11.89 -10.09 -31.62
C LYS A 625 -10.86 -11.18 -31.29
N SER A 626 -9.93 -10.93 -30.38
CA SER A 626 -8.83 -11.86 -30.11
C SER A 626 -9.18 -12.88 -29.03
N TRP A 627 -9.98 -12.48 -28.03
CA TRP A 627 -10.38 -13.35 -26.92
C TRP A 627 -11.70 -12.85 -26.33
N PRO A 628 -12.76 -13.67 -26.23
CA PRO A 628 -14.00 -13.25 -25.57
C PRO A 628 -13.74 -13.13 -24.06
N LEU A 629 -13.58 -11.89 -23.58
CA LEU A 629 -13.60 -11.58 -22.15
C LEU A 629 -15.03 -11.76 -21.64
N THR A 630 -15.29 -12.87 -20.98
CA THR A 630 -16.51 -13.07 -20.17
C THR A 630 -16.09 -13.04 -18.71
N ALA A 631 -17.00 -12.65 -17.80
CA ALA A 631 -16.76 -12.79 -16.36
C ALA A 631 -16.29 -14.22 -15.98
N GLN A 632 -16.72 -15.24 -16.74
CA GLN A 632 -16.28 -16.62 -16.58
C GLN A 632 -14.84 -16.88 -17.07
N SER A 633 -14.38 -16.26 -18.17
CA SER A 633 -13.00 -16.42 -18.64
C SER A 633 -12.00 -15.69 -17.75
N VAL A 634 -12.40 -14.57 -17.15
CA VAL A 634 -11.60 -13.88 -16.14
C VAL A 634 -11.60 -14.66 -14.82
N TYR A 635 -12.76 -15.17 -14.38
CA TYR A 635 -12.85 -16.08 -13.23
C TYR A 635 -11.94 -17.30 -13.39
N ASN A 636 -11.91 -17.92 -14.57
CA ASN A 636 -11.03 -19.05 -14.86
C ASN A 636 -9.54 -18.66 -14.86
N ALA A 637 -9.18 -17.44 -15.27
CA ALA A 637 -7.81 -16.93 -15.21
C ALA A 637 -7.29 -16.76 -13.76
N HIS A 638 -8.17 -16.35 -12.84
CA HIS A 638 -7.82 -16.25 -11.41
C HIS A 638 -7.80 -17.59 -10.66
N HIS A 639 -8.45 -18.65 -11.17
CA HIS A 639 -8.65 -19.91 -10.43
C HIS A 639 -7.97 -21.14 -11.05
N ASP A 640 -7.41 -21.05 -12.25
CA ASP A 640 -6.74 -22.14 -12.93
C ASP A 640 -5.45 -21.66 -13.63
N PRO A 641 -4.27 -21.80 -12.99
CA PRO A 641 -3.00 -21.39 -13.59
C PRO A 641 -2.64 -22.14 -14.89
N SER A 642 -3.37 -23.21 -15.25
CA SER A 642 -3.17 -23.93 -16.52
C SER A 642 -3.80 -23.24 -17.74
N THR A 643 -4.56 -22.15 -17.57
CA THR A 643 -5.17 -21.40 -18.68
C THR A 643 -4.18 -20.49 -19.41
N GLY A 644 -3.01 -20.21 -18.84
CA GLY A 644 -1.98 -19.35 -19.44
C GLY A 644 -2.40 -17.88 -19.59
N ILE A 645 -3.39 -17.42 -18.82
CA ILE A 645 -3.86 -16.02 -18.81
C ILE A 645 -3.23 -15.32 -17.59
N PRO A 646 -2.38 -14.30 -17.80
CA PRO A 646 -1.77 -13.54 -16.71
C PRO A 646 -2.73 -12.54 -16.07
N LEU A 647 -2.44 -12.13 -14.83
CA LEU A 647 -3.28 -11.18 -14.07
C LEU A 647 -3.35 -9.79 -14.69
N THR A 648 -2.26 -9.35 -15.33
CA THR A 648 -2.31 -8.23 -16.27
C THR A 648 -2.02 -8.74 -17.68
N ALA A 649 -2.99 -8.64 -18.58
CA ALA A 649 -2.84 -9.04 -19.98
C ALA A 649 -2.84 -7.79 -20.88
N VAL A 650 -1.73 -7.56 -21.58
CA VAL A 650 -1.58 -6.46 -22.54
C VAL A 650 -1.64 -7.01 -23.97
N GLY A 651 -2.57 -6.50 -24.79
CA GLY A 651 -2.67 -6.76 -26.22
C GLY A 651 -2.64 -5.48 -27.05
N GLY A 652 -2.10 -5.51 -28.27
CA GLY A 652 -2.13 -4.39 -29.23
C GLY A 652 -0.79 -3.66 -29.43
N SER A 653 -0.54 -3.17 -30.66
CA SER A 653 0.70 -2.49 -31.06
C SER A 653 0.51 -0.98 -31.15
N PHE A 654 1.39 -0.13 -30.60
CA PHE A 654 1.47 1.29 -31.00
C PHE A 654 2.83 1.96 -30.72
N LYS A 655 3.11 3.02 -31.51
CA LYS A 655 4.31 3.88 -31.51
C LYS A 655 4.23 4.97 -30.44
N SER A 656 5.35 5.28 -29.78
CA SER A 656 5.51 6.55 -29.05
C SER A 656 6.93 7.13 -29.24
N SER A 657 7.01 8.47 -29.11
CA SER A 657 8.27 9.21 -28.98
C SER A 657 8.21 10.06 -27.71
N LEU A 658 9.30 10.01 -26.94
CA LEU A 658 9.67 10.81 -25.76
C LEU A 658 9.40 10.18 -24.38
N SER A 659 10.38 10.45 -23.50
CA SER A 659 10.83 9.77 -22.28
C SER A 659 10.01 10.08 -21.02
N HIS A 660 9.96 9.15 -20.04
CA HIS A 660 10.10 9.25 -18.55
C HIS A 660 9.76 7.87 -17.92
N PRO A 661 10.30 7.50 -16.73
CA PRO A 661 10.22 6.13 -16.20
C PRO A 661 8.83 5.80 -15.62
N VAL A 662 8.29 4.64 -16.02
CA VAL A 662 7.03 4.06 -15.52
C VAL A 662 7.37 2.77 -14.77
N ARG A 663 6.80 2.56 -13.57
CA ARG A 663 6.78 1.23 -12.94
C ARG A 663 5.81 0.37 -13.75
N LEU A 664 6.34 -0.52 -14.57
CA LEU A 664 5.61 -1.66 -15.09
C LEU A 664 6.08 -2.85 -14.26
N ASP A 665 5.38 -3.10 -13.16
CA ASP A 665 5.64 -4.28 -12.33
C ASP A 665 5.08 -5.49 -13.06
N LEU A 666 5.96 -6.32 -13.61
CA LEU A 666 5.56 -7.45 -14.43
C LEU A 666 5.61 -8.80 -13.73
N ASN A 667 6.03 -8.84 -12.47
CA ASN A 667 6.26 -10.09 -11.78
C ASN A 667 5.49 -10.11 -10.45
N HIS A 668 4.81 -11.25 -10.30
CA HIS A 668 4.11 -11.76 -9.15
C HIS A 668 2.74 -11.14 -8.80
N PRO A 669 1.66 -11.78 -9.28
CA PRO A 669 1.62 -12.94 -10.19
C PRO A 669 1.85 -12.51 -11.66
N PRO A 670 2.32 -13.42 -12.53
CA PRO A 670 2.96 -13.12 -13.82
C PRO A 670 2.10 -12.23 -14.71
N THR A 671 2.75 -11.28 -15.39
CA THR A 671 2.12 -10.46 -16.42
C THR A 671 2.82 -10.68 -17.77
N SER A 672 2.04 -10.77 -18.84
CA SER A 672 2.58 -10.86 -20.20
C SER A 672 2.80 -9.46 -20.77
N VAL A 673 4.02 -9.15 -21.22
CA VAL A 673 4.29 -7.99 -22.09
C VAL A 673 4.88 -8.43 -23.41
N GLY A 674 4.15 -8.15 -24.49
CA GLY A 674 4.63 -8.28 -25.85
C GLY A 674 5.09 -6.94 -26.43
N GLY A 675 6.32 -6.91 -26.96
CA GLY A 675 6.73 -6.06 -28.09
C GLY A 675 7.00 -4.58 -27.86
N ILE A 676 8.12 -4.22 -27.22
CA ILE A 676 8.69 -2.86 -27.31
C ILE A 676 9.70 -2.82 -28.48
N ARG A 677 9.41 -2.03 -29.53
CA ARG A 677 10.41 -1.65 -30.56
C ARG A 677 10.84 -0.20 -30.34
N TRP A 678 12.15 -0.03 -30.12
CA TRP A 678 12.85 1.17 -29.68
C TRP A 678 13.10 2.22 -30.76
N ILE A 679 13.19 3.49 -30.36
CA ILE A 679 14.07 4.49 -30.99
C ILE A 679 15.04 5.01 -29.93
N VAL A 680 16.34 4.74 -30.16
CA VAL A 680 17.46 5.10 -29.29
C VAL A 680 17.89 6.54 -29.53
N ARG A 681 18.10 7.31 -28.46
CA ARG A 681 19.35 8.06 -28.22
C ARG A 681 19.67 8.09 -26.72
N SER A 682 20.69 7.30 -26.32
CA SER A 682 21.41 7.19 -25.02
C SER A 682 20.55 7.16 -23.75
N SER A 683 20.48 6.10 -22.93
CA SER A 683 21.39 4.99 -22.61
C SER A 683 20.61 3.70 -22.31
N GLU A 684 21.31 2.56 -22.35
CA GLU A 684 20.80 1.23 -22.72
C GLU A 684 20.00 0.47 -21.64
N GLY A 685 18.94 -0.22 -22.09
CA GLY A 685 18.23 -1.26 -21.33
C GLY A 685 18.48 -2.65 -21.93
N ARG A 686 18.49 -3.69 -21.09
CA ARG A 686 18.49 -5.10 -21.50
C ARG A 686 17.26 -5.81 -20.91
N LEU A 687 16.60 -6.58 -21.78
CA LEU A 687 15.48 -7.48 -21.56
C LEU A 687 16.04 -8.85 -21.15
N ASP A 688 15.50 -9.52 -20.14
CA ASP A 688 15.76 -10.94 -19.88
C ASP A 688 14.43 -11.70 -19.86
N VAL A 689 14.40 -12.84 -20.56
CA VAL A 689 13.23 -13.68 -20.82
C VAL A 689 13.73 -15.12 -20.77
N ASN A 690 13.29 -15.93 -19.78
CA ASN A 690 13.35 -17.39 -19.83
C ASN A 690 12.36 -18.09 -18.85
N ASP A 691 11.36 -18.74 -19.44
CA ASP A 691 10.80 -20.11 -19.29
C ASP A 691 10.48 -20.77 -17.93
N PRO A 692 9.35 -21.55 -17.80
CA PRO A 692 8.53 -22.20 -18.87
C PRO A 692 7.32 -21.39 -19.44
N PRO A 693 6.64 -21.82 -20.56
CA PRO A 693 6.20 -20.92 -21.66
C PRO A 693 4.68 -20.73 -22.00
N THR A 694 4.36 -19.56 -22.60
CA THR A 694 3.33 -19.19 -23.68
C THR A 694 1.80 -19.20 -23.40
N PRO A 695 0.91 -18.35 -24.05
CA PRO A 695 0.85 -17.98 -25.49
C PRO A 695 0.59 -16.49 -25.90
N VAL A 696 0.78 -16.22 -27.20
CA VAL A 696 0.90 -14.92 -27.90
C VAL A 696 -0.11 -14.83 -29.06
N GLY A 697 -0.54 -13.61 -29.45
CA GLY A 697 -1.23 -13.38 -30.73
C GLY A 697 -1.14 -11.95 -31.31
N GLY A 698 -0.58 -11.81 -32.53
CA GLY A 698 -0.94 -10.79 -33.54
C GLY A 698 0.05 -9.63 -33.85
N ILE A 699 0.59 -9.60 -35.07
CA ILE A 699 1.44 -8.57 -35.72
C ILE A 699 0.63 -7.86 -36.84
N TYR A 700 0.86 -6.56 -37.15
CA TYR A 700 1.21 -6.05 -38.50
C TYR A 700 1.36 -4.50 -38.61
N ASP A 701 2.46 -4.13 -39.28
CA ASP A 701 2.97 -2.87 -39.90
C ASP A 701 2.95 -1.51 -39.17
#